data_AF-A0A1H3HEP2-F1
#
_entry.id   AF-A0A1H3HEP2-F1
#
_cell.length_a   1.000
_cell.length_b   1.000
_cell.length_c   1.000
_cell.angle_alpha   90.00
_cell.angle_beta   90.00
_cell.angle_gamma   90.00
#
_symmetry.space_group_name_H-M   'P 1'
#
loop_
_entity.id
_entity.type
_entity.pdbx_description
1 polymer ?
#
loop_
_entity_poly.entity_id
_entity_poly.type
_entity_poly.pdbx_seq_one_letter_code
_entity_poly.pdbx_strand_id
1 'polypeptide(L)'
;MYRYVAAAIFIAIIAPIAFASNGTTTMPPPGATCLPFQSIPIFTNEIPNPESVLGFPIGAQEVTTAQLNEYLDVIDRHSARVVTGTAATSASEERLPLRYAIIGHEQNVTAEGLTRIRNATQQLIDPGITAKTAQELAANTPAILWVTGNVHGDEESGADAALRVVYELADRDDCVINHILDNAIIVVLPIQNPDGREANTRRNAYGFDMNRDWFARTQPETDGKLELLRQYPPVLYIDAHETSINHYFFPPYADPIYHEVPDRAFNWINTLYGASIAAEMDRQKIPFFNGAPYDLYAAEYGDTVPTIGFHAAGMTFEKYNGDDIESRTYQHFVTLWTSLFAAASNKERILQEWHDSYADAKAQGATGMLEANGIYYDAKELFQEVPNISVKHYFFLNEPGRSRELAQLIRRLQRMDVKVWQLKKSLAVPDFRAYGEDPGEITLPAGTYWIPMAQGQKHWIQAMLHENPYIPISVSYDVSAWSNPLLMNISGGSSGADFTPNAALVAPIEAPIPPGLPAGAPRIGLFEMPGSNTSIQSAGSIRYLFERVWGVPYVKVTDDDIRAGLQNIDVLLVPDGYVNYGLQALGSEGKKALAAWVEGGGRYIGYLAGTELAVSTGISTVILKSSHTSAPGTLIRIILDPTSPLAAGVDPTPESPSTLENPPTAWIMYSNDDRMTPGLGKAVATFPAESDPAFHTSGLAISVDELSNTAAIVDEQVGNGRVIVFSFDPNFRAWTEGTQRILWNALYAPNPSSLSVATASKVASAEARASAVDRADQAARELPKLGKAIRIVVRPMDADVTRAVIQRYGAEFKELQHPDRTIFLLENRKGLSWDDHPYLLNLAHDLRELVTPISFSAP
;
A
#
# COMPACT_ATOMS: atom_id res chain seq x y z
N MET A 1 6.23 70.77 -33.48
CA MET A 1 6.41 72.22 -33.20
C MET A 1 5.63 72.55 -31.94
N TYR A 2 6.27 73.19 -30.95
CA TYR A 2 5.76 73.70 -29.65
C TYR A 2 5.26 72.63 -28.63
N ARG A 3 5.96 72.25 -27.54
CA ARG A 3 6.54 72.90 -26.31
C ARG A 3 5.52 73.32 -25.22
N TYR A 4 5.53 72.54 -24.11
CA TYR A 4 5.32 72.82 -22.66
C TYR A 4 4.03 73.58 -22.21
N VAL A 5 3.41 73.38 -21.03
CA VAL A 5 3.87 73.30 -19.62
C VAL A 5 2.82 72.59 -18.73
N ALA A 6 3.28 72.04 -17.61
CA ALA A 6 2.60 71.26 -16.56
C ALA A 6 1.60 72.02 -15.65
N ALA A 7 0.74 71.24 -14.97
CA ALA A 7 0.29 71.49 -13.60
C ALA A 7 -0.06 70.15 -12.92
N ALA A 8 0.71 69.79 -11.90
CA ALA A 8 0.45 68.68 -10.99
C ALA A 8 -0.34 69.17 -9.78
N ILE A 9 -1.35 68.41 -9.36
CA ILE A 9 -2.04 68.59 -8.06
C ILE A 9 -1.83 67.30 -7.27
N PHE A 10 -1.04 67.41 -6.21
CA PHE A 10 -0.87 66.41 -5.15
C PHE A 10 -2.04 66.53 -4.18
N ILE A 11 -2.79 65.45 -3.96
CA ILE A 11 -3.68 65.32 -2.80
C ILE A 11 -2.99 64.37 -1.82
N ALA A 12 -2.57 64.92 -0.68
CA ALA A 12 -2.05 64.18 0.45
C ALA A 12 -3.22 63.56 1.24
N ILE A 13 -3.25 62.23 1.34
CA ILE A 13 -4.08 61.52 2.32
C ILE A 13 -3.15 61.17 3.49
N ILE A 14 -3.40 61.79 4.63
CA ILE A 14 -2.74 61.52 5.91
C ILE A 14 -3.35 60.24 6.48
N ALA A 15 -2.57 59.17 6.54
CA ALA A 15 -2.91 57.97 7.33
C ALA A 15 -2.48 58.20 8.80
N PRO A 16 -3.29 57.86 9.80
CA PRO A 16 -2.88 57.99 11.19
C PRO A 16 -1.89 56.88 11.55
N ILE A 17 -0.74 57.28 12.07
CA ILE A 17 0.23 56.42 12.75
C ILE A 17 -0.39 56.00 14.08
N ALA A 18 -0.77 54.72 14.20
CA ALA A 18 -1.15 54.13 15.48
C ALA A 18 0.14 53.77 16.25
N PHE A 19 0.35 54.42 17.38
CA PHE A 19 1.39 54.05 18.33
C PHE A 19 1.08 52.68 18.93
N ALA A 20 2.06 51.76 18.87
CA ALA A 20 2.04 50.52 19.62
C ALA A 20 2.03 50.83 21.13
N SER A 21 0.91 50.56 21.80
CA SER A 21 0.87 50.49 23.25
C SER A 21 1.33 49.10 23.68
N ASN A 22 2.35 49.03 24.54
CA ASN A 22 2.69 47.83 25.30
C ASN A 22 1.46 47.37 26.08
N GLY A 23 0.76 46.37 25.54
CA GLY A 23 -0.42 45.77 26.13
C GLY A 23 -0.01 44.69 27.12
N THR A 24 -0.23 44.95 28.40
CA THR A 24 -0.33 43.92 29.44
C THR A 24 -1.37 42.88 29.04
N THR A 25 -1.00 41.60 29.14
CA THR A 25 -1.86 40.42 28.97
C THR A 25 -3.11 40.51 29.84
N THR A 26 -4.24 40.94 29.26
CA THR A 26 -5.55 40.82 29.88
C THR A 26 -6.19 39.52 29.43
N MET A 27 -6.42 38.59 30.37
CA MET A 27 -7.20 37.39 30.10
C MET A 27 -8.57 37.76 29.49
N PRO A 28 -9.12 36.91 28.62
CA PRO A 28 -10.46 37.11 28.08
C PRO A 28 -11.51 37.15 29.21
N PRO A 29 -12.61 37.90 29.05
CA PRO A 29 -13.69 37.89 30.03
C PRO A 29 -14.26 36.47 30.22
N PRO A 30 -14.77 36.13 31.43
CA PRO A 30 -15.38 34.83 31.68
C PRO A 30 -16.55 34.61 30.72
N GLY A 31 -16.47 33.58 29.88
CA GLY A 31 -17.47 33.26 28.86
C GLY A 31 -17.07 33.51 27.41
N ALA A 32 -15.85 34.00 27.12
CA ALA A 32 -15.31 33.94 25.76
C ALA A 32 -14.94 32.48 25.42
N THR A 33 -15.67 31.88 24.47
CA THR A 33 -15.39 30.53 23.97
C THR A 33 -14.06 30.54 23.21
N CYS A 34 -13.07 29.83 23.75
CA CYS A 34 -11.79 29.65 23.09
C CYS A 34 -11.94 28.66 21.94
N LEU A 35 -12.18 29.15 20.72
CA LEU A 35 -12.43 28.32 19.54
C LEU A 35 -11.39 28.59 18.45
N PRO A 36 -10.95 27.55 17.72
CA PRO A 36 -10.09 27.75 16.55
C PRO A 36 -10.78 28.67 15.54
N PHE A 37 -9.99 29.49 14.85
CA PHE A 37 -10.44 30.43 13.80
C PHE A 37 -11.44 31.52 14.23
N GLN A 38 -11.82 31.57 15.51
CA GLN A 38 -12.72 32.60 16.06
C GLN A 38 -12.02 33.44 17.14
N SER A 39 -10.98 32.89 17.77
CA SER A 39 -10.04 33.63 18.62
C SER A 39 -8.97 34.33 17.78
N ILE A 40 -8.57 35.54 18.18
CA ILE A 40 -7.45 36.27 17.56
C ILE A 40 -6.14 35.55 17.94
N PRO A 41 -5.31 35.11 16.98
CA PRO A 41 -4.02 34.49 17.28
C PRO A 41 -3.05 35.51 17.88
N ILE A 42 -2.31 35.12 18.91
CA ILE A 42 -1.28 35.95 19.55
C ILE A 42 0.06 35.26 19.37
N PHE A 43 0.99 35.89 18.67
CA PHE A 43 2.34 35.38 18.41
C PHE A 43 3.35 36.03 19.37
N THR A 44 4.26 35.23 19.92
CA THR A 44 5.34 35.73 20.79
C THR A 44 6.42 36.44 19.97
N ASN A 45 6.59 36.05 18.69
CA ASN A 45 7.64 36.52 17.79
C ASN A 45 9.06 36.21 18.31
N GLU A 46 9.21 35.12 19.08
CA GLU A 46 10.52 34.63 19.54
C GLU A 46 11.20 33.76 18.47
N ILE A 47 10.40 33.13 17.61
CA ILE A 47 10.85 32.38 16.45
C ILE A 47 10.93 33.31 15.24
N PRO A 48 12.00 33.28 14.43
CA PRO A 48 12.03 33.99 13.16
C PRO A 48 10.81 33.66 12.31
N ASN A 49 10.07 34.69 11.87
CA ASN A 49 8.90 34.52 11.02
C ASN A 49 9.27 33.71 9.76
N PRO A 50 8.43 32.77 9.28
CA PRO A 50 8.71 31.96 8.10
C PRO A 50 9.16 32.77 6.89
N GLU A 51 8.53 33.92 6.61
CA GLU A 51 8.87 34.79 5.47
C GLU A 51 10.31 35.30 5.54
N SER A 52 10.85 35.52 6.74
CA SER A 52 12.23 35.98 6.91
C SER A 52 13.28 34.91 6.63
N VAL A 53 12.90 33.62 6.70
CA VAL A 53 13.79 32.48 6.46
C VAL A 53 13.57 31.91 5.06
N LEU A 54 12.31 31.65 4.71
CA LEU A 54 11.89 31.08 3.42
C LEU A 54 12.00 32.10 2.27
N GLY A 55 11.86 33.39 2.58
CA GLY A 55 11.78 34.48 1.60
C GLY A 55 10.35 34.78 1.10
N PHE A 56 9.35 34.08 1.64
CA PHE A 56 7.93 34.23 1.30
C PHE A 56 7.04 33.66 2.44
N PRO A 57 5.78 34.11 2.58
CA PRO A 57 4.84 33.52 3.54
C PRO A 57 4.51 32.06 3.22
N ILE A 58 4.36 31.19 4.23
CA ILE A 58 3.92 29.80 4.02
C ILE A 58 2.58 29.79 3.30
N GLY A 59 2.46 29.00 2.24
CA GLY A 59 1.29 28.92 1.37
C GLY A 59 1.30 29.91 0.20
N ALA A 60 2.23 30.88 0.14
CA ALA A 60 2.34 31.78 -1.03
C ALA A 60 2.98 31.10 -2.25
N GLN A 61 3.83 30.10 -2.01
CA GLN A 61 4.38 29.17 -2.99
C GLN A 61 4.82 27.90 -2.27
N GLU A 62 5.09 26.85 -3.03
CA GLU A 62 5.55 25.56 -2.52
C GLU A 62 6.87 25.68 -1.76
N VAL A 63 6.95 25.04 -0.59
CA VAL A 63 8.20 24.91 0.17
C VAL A 63 8.98 23.70 -0.35
N THR A 64 10.25 23.92 -0.71
CA THR A 64 11.16 22.81 -1.10
C THR A 64 11.57 21.98 0.12
N THR A 65 11.99 20.73 -0.09
CA THR A 65 12.47 19.86 1.02
C THR A 65 13.61 20.52 1.79
N ALA A 66 14.54 21.19 1.09
CA ALA A 66 15.65 21.89 1.72
C ALA A 66 15.19 23.05 2.60
N GLN A 67 14.27 23.89 2.11
CA GLN A 67 13.70 25.00 2.88
C GLN A 67 12.87 24.53 4.07
N LEU A 68 12.09 23.46 3.90
CA LEU A 68 11.32 22.87 4.99
C LEU A 68 12.24 22.36 6.10
N ASN A 69 13.28 21.62 5.73
CA ASN A 69 14.27 21.11 6.68
C ASN A 69 15.03 22.23 7.38
N GLU A 70 15.45 23.27 6.65
CA GLU A 70 16.09 24.45 7.22
C GLU A 70 15.18 25.16 8.22
N TYR A 71 13.89 25.31 7.89
CA TYR A 71 12.97 26.00 8.77
C TYR A 71 12.61 25.18 10.02
N LEU A 72 12.53 23.85 9.92
CA LEU A 72 12.45 22.98 11.09
C LEU A 72 13.68 23.17 12.01
N ASP A 73 14.90 23.27 11.45
CA ASP A 73 16.11 23.55 12.23
C ASP A 73 16.11 24.94 12.88
N VAL A 74 15.47 25.93 12.25
CA VAL A 74 15.25 27.26 12.86
C VAL A 74 14.28 27.18 14.03
N ILE A 75 13.12 26.52 13.85
CA ILE A 75 12.12 26.37 14.92
C ILE A 75 12.72 25.64 16.12
N ASP A 76 13.42 24.53 15.90
CA ASP A 76 14.07 23.70 16.93
C ASP A 76 15.08 24.51 17.78
N ARG A 77 15.83 25.40 17.14
CA ARG A 77 16.83 26.24 17.83
C ARG A 77 16.22 27.37 18.66
N HIS A 78 15.02 27.82 18.31
CA HIS A 78 14.41 29.02 18.88
C HIS A 78 13.23 28.73 19.81
N SER A 79 12.57 27.58 19.69
CA SER A 79 11.41 27.22 20.51
C SER A 79 11.75 26.15 21.54
N ALA A 80 11.53 26.45 22.82
CA ALA A 80 11.60 25.44 23.87
C ALA A 80 10.47 24.39 23.81
N ARG A 81 9.45 24.61 22.95
CA ARG A 81 8.28 23.74 22.76
C ARG A 81 8.49 22.65 21.71
N VAL A 82 9.58 22.71 20.94
CA VAL A 82 9.80 21.84 19.79
C VAL A 82 11.09 21.06 19.95
N VAL A 83 11.04 19.79 19.57
CA VAL A 83 12.23 18.99 19.29
C VAL A 83 12.11 18.35 17.91
N THR A 84 13.16 18.40 17.10
CA THR A 84 13.18 17.75 15.78
C THR A 84 13.99 16.45 15.77
N GLY A 85 13.72 15.59 14.79
CA GLY A 85 14.45 14.34 14.59
C GLY A 85 14.37 13.86 13.14
N THR A 86 14.91 12.66 12.91
CA THR A 86 14.86 11.95 11.62
C THR A 86 14.32 10.54 11.85
N ALA A 87 13.19 10.21 11.22
CA ALA A 87 12.53 8.91 11.38
C ALA A 87 13.26 7.80 10.60
N ALA A 88 13.73 8.13 9.39
CA ALA A 88 14.50 7.26 8.51
C ALA A 88 15.25 8.09 7.46
N THR A 89 16.01 7.40 6.61
CA THR A 89 16.51 7.94 5.35
C THR A 89 15.83 7.22 4.20
N SER A 90 15.55 7.92 3.11
CA SER A 90 14.87 7.39 1.95
C SER A 90 15.66 6.29 1.23
N ALA A 91 14.98 5.60 0.32
CA ALA A 91 15.51 4.45 -0.40
C ALA A 91 16.53 4.84 -1.49
N SER A 92 16.56 6.09 -1.93
CA SER A 92 17.53 6.60 -2.92
C SER A 92 19.00 6.42 -2.52
N GLU A 93 19.89 6.65 -3.49
CA GLU A 93 21.33 6.74 -3.21
C GLU A 93 21.68 7.99 -2.40
N GLU A 94 20.93 9.09 -2.56
CA GLU A 94 21.11 10.32 -1.78
C GLU A 94 20.70 10.17 -0.31
N ARG A 95 19.84 9.19 0.02
CA ARG A 95 19.39 8.88 1.39
C ARG A 95 18.80 10.09 2.11
N LEU A 96 17.85 10.78 1.46
CA LEU A 96 17.24 12.00 1.98
C LEU A 96 16.56 11.75 3.35
N PRO A 97 16.68 12.68 4.31
CA PRO A 97 16.16 12.48 5.66
C PRO A 97 14.64 12.68 5.73
N LEU A 98 13.94 11.75 6.39
CA LEU A 98 12.54 11.92 6.76
C LEU A 98 12.47 12.67 8.09
N ARG A 99 12.44 13.99 8.03
CA ARG A 99 12.44 14.87 9.20
C ARG A 99 11.07 14.90 9.88
N TYR A 100 11.06 14.92 11.21
CA TYR A 100 9.85 15.11 12.02
C TYR A 100 10.09 16.14 13.11
N ALA A 101 9.00 16.69 13.66
CA ALA A 101 8.98 17.54 14.85
C ALA A 101 8.02 16.97 15.90
N ILE A 102 8.36 17.10 17.18
CA ILE A 102 7.46 16.84 18.31
C ILE A 102 7.26 18.17 19.04
N ILE A 103 6.00 18.57 19.18
CA ILE A 103 5.59 19.86 19.74
C ILE A 103 4.75 19.63 21.00
N GLY A 104 5.05 20.37 22.06
CA GLY A 104 4.40 20.26 23.36
C GLY A 104 4.85 21.37 24.29
N HIS A 105 4.34 21.38 25.52
CA HIS A 105 4.99 22.16 26.58
C HIS A 105 6.45 21.74 26.76
N GLU A 106 7.35 22.67 27.12
CA GLU A 106 8.79 22.43 27.27
C GLU A 106 9.08 21.16 28.10
N GLN A 107 8.43 21.02 29.27
CA GLN A 107 8.60 19.87 30.15
C GLN A 107 8.19 18.52 29.52
N ASN A 108 7.38 18.53 28.47
CA ASN A 108 6.90 17.34 27.77
C ASN A 108 7.80 16.93 26.61
N VAL A 109 8.52 17.86 25.99
CA VAL A 109 9.38 17.59 24.82
C VAL A 109 10.86 17.37 25.17
N THR A 110 11.26 17.58 26.43
CA THR A 110 12.57 17.11 26.92
C THR A 110 12.71 15.58 26.79
N ALA A 111 13.95 15.06 26.77
CA ALA A 111 14.19 13.61 26.73
C ALA A 111 13.52 12.84 27.89
N GLU A 112 13.50 13.43 29.09
CA GLU A 112 12.81 12.87 30.26
C GLU A 112 11.29 12.94 30.09
N GLY A 113 10.76 14.09 29.65
CA GLY A 113 9.34 14.30 29.38
C GLY A 113 8.78 13.31 28.37
N LEU A 114 9.47 13.15 27.23
CA LEU A 114 9.10 12.19 26.19
C LEU A 114 9.19 10.75 26.71
N THR A 115 10.22 10.41 27.48
CA THR A 115 10.33 9.07 28.09
C THR A 115 9.17 8.79 29.05
N ARG A 116 8.78 9.76 29.87
CA ARG A 116 7.62 9.65 30.75
C ARG A 116 6.32 9.45 29.97
N ILE A 117 6.09 10.24 28.91
CA ILE A 117 4.89 10.12 28.06
C ILE A 117 4.85 8.74 27.41
N ARG A 118 5.95 8.30 26.78
CA ARG A 118 6.05 6.96 26.17
C ARG A 118 5.76 5.84 27.17
N ASN A 119 6.29 5.92 28.39
CA ASN A 119 6.03 4.91 29.41
C ASN A 119 4.57 4.92 29.88
N ALA A 120 3.92 6.08 29.92
CA ALA A 120 2.52 6.19 30.31
C ALA A 120 1.59 5.69 29.20
N THR A 121 1.86 5.99 27.94
CA THR A 121 1.08 5.48 26.80
C THR A 121 1.26 3.98 26.62
N GLN A 122 2.47 3.44 26.82
CA GLN A 122 2.71 1.99 26.81
C GLN A 122 1.94 1.26 27.92
N GLN A 123 1.73 1.89 29.08
CA GLN A 123 0.84 1.35 30.12
C GLN A 123 -0.64 1.45 29.73
N LEU A 124 -1.07 2.55 29.10
CA LEU A 124 -2.45 2.71 28.63
C LEU A 124 -2.85 1.65 27.60
N ILE A 125 -1.95 1.24 26.71
CA ILE A 125 -2.24 0.17 25.74
C ILE A 125 -2.04 -1.25 26.30
N ASP A 126 -1.58 -1.40 27.55
CA ASP A 126 -1.52 -2.71 28.19
C ASP A 126 -2.91 -3.10 28.71
N PRO A 127 -3.59 -4.09 28.10
CA PRO A 127 -4.92 -4.52 28.55
C PRO A 127 -4.91 -5.25 29.91
N GLY A 128 -3.74 -5.37 30.56
CA GLY A 128 -3.58 -5.96 31.89
C GLY A 128 -3.76 -4.99 33.06
N ILE A 129 -3.76 -3.68 32.84
CA ILE A 129 -3.93 -2.70 33.93
C ILE A 129 -5.38 -2.61 34.41
N THR A 130 -5.60 -2.04 35.59
CA THR A 130 -6.96 -1.85 36.13
C THR A 130 -7.62 -0.61 35.54
N ALA A 131 -8.96 -0.61 35.41
CA ALA A 131 -9.73 0.55 34.94
C ALA A 131 -9.43 1.83 35.73
N LYS A 132 -9.18 1.73 37.04
CA LYS A 132 -8.77 2.88 37.87
C LYS A 132 -7.40 3.43 37.44
N THR A 133 -6.43 2.54 37.20
CA THR A 133 -5.09 2.95 36.74
C THR A 133 -5.18 3.57 35.36
N ALA A 134 -5.97 2.99 34.45
CA ALA A 134 -6.21 3.55 33.13
C ALA A 134 -6.82 4.96 33.20
N GLN A 135 -7.83 5.16 34.07
CA GLN A 135 -8.43 6.48 34.30
C GLN A 135 -7.42 7.50 34.85
N GLU A 136 -6.60 7.11 35.83
CA GLU A 136 -5.56 7.97 36.40
C GLU A 136 -4.49 8.33 35.35
N LEU A 137 -4.07 7.38 34.53
CA LEU A 137 -3.15 7.62 33.43
C LEU A 137 -3.78 8.53 32.37
N ALA A 138 -5.02 8.27 31.95
CA ALA A 138 -5.74 9.07 30.98
C ALA A 138 -5.89 10.52 31.45
N ALA A 139 -6.18 10.77 32.73
CA ALA A 139 -6.26 12.13 33.29
C ALA A 139 -4.91 12.88 33.24
N ASN A 140 -3.79 12.19 33.46
CA ASN A 140 -2.48 12.84 33.65
C ASN A 140 -1.51 12.75 32.45
N THR A 141 -1.86 11.98 31.41
CA THR A 141 -0.99 11.77 30.23
C THR A 141 -1.49 12.62 29.07
N PRO A 142 -0.66 13.43 28.39
CA PRO A 142 -1.08 14.10 27.17
C PRO A 142 -1.40 13.08 26.06
N ALA A 143 -2.40 13.36 25.22
CA ALA A 143 -2.65 12.58 24.02
C ALA A 143 -1.50 12.76 23.00
N ILE A 144 -1.25 11.73 22.19
CA ILE A 144 -0.30 11.80 21.08
C ILE A 144 -1.09 11.92 19.79
N LEU A 145 -0.92 13.05 19.10
CA LEU A 145 -1.67 13.40 17.89
C LEU A 145 -0.70 13.53 16.72
N TRP A 146 -1.01 12.90 15.59
CA TRP A 146 -0.13 12.89 14.42
C TRP A 146 -0.71 13.67 13.25
N VAL A 147 0.18 14.42 12.60
CA VAL A 147 -0.06 15.11 11.33
C VAL A 147 1.04 14.72 10.36
N THR A 148 0.67 14.12 9.23
CA THR A 148 1.58 13.80 8.15
C THR A 148 1.05 14.30 6.81
N GLY A 149 1.96 14.49 5.86
CA GLY A 149 1.62 14.87 4.50
C GLY A 149 2.64 14.34 3.50
N ASN A 150 2.36 14.54 2.21
CA ASN A 150 3.30 14.33 1.11
C ASN A 150 3.90 12.91 1.12
N VAL A 151 3.03 11.91 1.34
CA VAL A 151 3.35 10.50 1.06
C VAL A 151 3.45 10.27 -0.44
N HIS A 152 2.67 11.02 -1.21
CA HIS A 152 2.87 11.25 -2.63
C HIS A 152 3.67 12.54 -2.82
N GLY A 153 4.80 12.44 -3.52
CA GLY A 153 5.76 13.56 -3.61
C GLY A 153 5.25 14.78 -4.36
N ASP A 154 4.30 14.59 -5.27
CA ASP A 154 3.63 15.60 -6.10
C ASP A 154 2.35 16.19 -5.47
N GLU A 155 2.10 15.90 -4.18
CA GLU A 155 0.97 16.43 -3.40
C GLU A 155 1.47 17.24 -2.21
N GLU A 156 1.61 18.55 -2.38
CA GLU A 156 2.65 19.30 -1.67
C GLU A 156 2.06 20.21 -0.60
N SER A 157 0.81 20.61 -0.80
CA SER A 157 0.12 21.51 0.11
C SER A 157 -0.12 20.92 1.51
N GLY A 158 -0.17 19.59 1.63
CA GLY A 158 -0.21 18.90 2.92
C GLY A 158 1.07 19.11 3.74
N ALA A 159 2.25 19.08 3.10
CA ALA A 159 3.52 19.35 3.76
C ALA A 159 3.64 20.81 4.20
N ASP A 160 3.23 21.75 3.34
CA ASP A 160 3.27 23.18 3.63
C ASP A 160 2.29 23.54 4.77
N ALA A 161 1.10 22.95 4.77
CA ALA A 161 0.13 23.10 5.86
C ALA A 161 0.66 22.50 7.17
N ALA A 162 1.30 21.33 7.12
CA ALA A 162 1.95 20.73 8.28
C ALA A 162 3.07 21.63 8.83
N LEU A 163 3.89 22.25 7.98
CA LEU A 163 4.92 23.21 8.40
C LEU A 163 4.30 24.44 9.08
N ARG A 164 3.18 24.94 8.57
CA ARG A 164 2.40 26.00 9.22
C ARG A 164 1.89 25.57 10.60
N VAL A 165 1.38 24.34 10.74
CA VAL A 165 0.97 23.77 12.03
C VAL A 165 2.13 23.79 13.02
N VAL A 166 3.34 23.35 12.61
CA VAL A 166 4.53 23.38 13.48
C VAL A 166 4.84 24.81 13.94
N TYR A 167 4.89 25.77 13.01
CA TYR A 167 5.17 27.18 13.35
C TYR A 167 4.13 27.76 14.32
N GLU A 168 2.85 27.59 14.03
CA GLU A 168 1.78 28.15 14.87
C GLU A 168 1.75 27.52 16.26
N LEU A 169 2.00 26.20 16.41
CA LEU A 169 2.12 25.57 17.73
C LEU A 169 3.37 26.04 18.50
N ALA A 170 4.44 26.35 17.78
CA ALA A 170 5.73 26.72 18.36
C ALA A 170 5.77 28.18 18.88
N ASP A 171 5.15 29.13 18.17
CA ASP A 171 5.31 30.57 18.45
C ASP A 171 4.08 31.23 19.11
N ARG A 172 2.86 30.70 18.92
CA ARG A 172 1.65 31.34 19.46
C ARG A 172 1.49 31.13 20.96
N ASP A 173 1.02 32.16 21.66
CA ASP A 173 0.64 32.14 23.07
C ASP A 173 -0.77 32.73 23.26
N ASP A 174 -1.75 31.92 22.91
CA ASP A 174 -3.17 32.23 23.09
C ASP A 174 -3.92 31.03 23.62
N CYS A 175 -5.19 31.23 23.98
CA CYS A 175 -5.99 30.22 24.64
C CYS A 175 -6.12 28.93 23.81
N VAL A 176 -6.10 29.00 22.47
CA VAL A 176 -6.32 27.83 21.60
C VAL A 176 -5.11 26.92 21.67
N ILE A 177 -3.92 27.49 21.58
CA ILE A 177 -2.66 26.76 21.67
C ILE A 177 -2.45 26.20 23.06
N ASN A 178 -2.69 27.02 24.10
CA ASN A 178 -2.53 26.57 25.47
C ASN A 178 -3.49 25.39 25.74
N HIS A 179 -4.74 25.45 25.27
CA HIS A 179 -5.67 24.33 25.36
C HIS A 179 -5.19 23.07 24.62
N ILE A 180 -4.60 23.20 23.42
CA ILE A 180 -4.03 22.07 22.68
C ILE A 180 -2.84 21.48 23.44
N LEU A 181 -1.85 22.29 23.82
CA LEU A 181 -0.60 21.84 24.44
C LEU A 181 -0.77 21.36 25.89
N ASP A 182 -1.78 21.85 26.60
CA ASP A 182 -2.16 21.34 27.94
C ASP A 182 -2.65 19.88 27.87
N ASN A 183 -3.20 19.47 26.73
CA ASN A 183 -3.84 18.17 26.56
C ASN A 183 -3.07 17.22 25.65
N ALA A 184 -2.13 17.69 24.82
CA ALA A 184 -1.49 16.86 23.81
C ALA A 184 -0.01 17.18 23.57
N ILE A 185 0.71 16.19 23.07
CA ILE A 185 1.89 16.39 22.23
C ILE A 185 1.52 16.08 20.78
N ILE A 186 2.10 16.84 19.86
CA ILE A 186 1.83 16.72 18.42
C ILE A 186 3.09 16.23 17.74
N VAL A 187 2.99 15.13 16.99
CA VAL A 187 4.06 14.62 16.14
C VAL A 187 3.73 15.02 14.70
N VAL A 188 4.63 15.79 14.07
CA VAL A 188 4.46 16.23 12.68
C VAL A 188 5.57 15.63 11.83
N LEU A 189 5.20 14.91 10.77
CA LEU A 189 6.12 14.42 9.75
C LEU A 189 5.66 15.01 8.40
N PRO A 190 6.17 16.21 8.02
CA PRO A 190 5.64 16.97 6.89
C PRO A 190 5.84 16.28 5.54
N ILE A 191 6.99 15.63 5.34
CA ILE A 191 7.37 14.97 4.09
C ILE A 191 7.63 13.49 4.37
N GLN A 192 6.67 12.65 3.95
CA GLN A 192 6.79 11.19 4.04
C GLN A 192 7.65 10.59 2.93
N ASN A 193 7.63 11.18 1.73
CA ASN A 193 8.35 10.70 0.56
C ASN A 193 9.28 11.79 0.00
N PRO A 194 10.45 12.04 0.62
CA PRO A 194 11.34 13.11 0.18
C PRO A 194 11.95 12.85 -1.20
N ASP A 195 12.17 11.60 -1.59
CA ASP A 195 12.64 11.26 -2.95
C ASP A 195 11.60 11.68 -4.00
N GLY A 196 10.33 11.33 -3.77
CA GLY A 196 9.23 11.73 -4.65
C GLY A 196 9.04 13.25 -4.68
N ARG A 197 9.18 13.92 -3.53
CA ARG A 197 9.06 15.38 -3.45
C ARG A 197 10.12 16.10 -4.27
N GLU A 198 11.39 15.70 -4.16
CA GLU A 198 12.47 16.28 -4.95
C GLU A 198 12.32 16.00 -6.46
N ALA A 199 11.75 14.85 -6.81
CA ALA A 199 11.50 14.47 -8.20
C ALA A 199 10.18 15.05 -8.76
N ASN A 200 9.33 15.64 -7.92
CA ASN A 200 7.93 15.95 -8.21
C ASN A 200 7.19 14.74 -8.83
N THR A 201 7.21 13.62 -8.11
CA THR A 201 6.52 12.39 -8.49
C THR A 201 5.80 11.77 -7.30
N ARG A 202 4.63 11.19 -7.55
CA ARG A 202 3.89 10.38 -6.57
C ARG A 202 4.74 9.33 -5.85
N ARG A 203 5.59 8.63 -6.60
CA ARG A 203 6.38 7.47 -6.11
C ARG A 203 7.73 7.87 -5.53
N ASN A 204 8.36 6.97 -4.79
CA ASN A 204 9.75 7.13 -4.34
C ASN A 204 10.77 6.79 -5.46
N ALA A 205 12.08 6.81 -5.15
CA ALA A 205 13.15 6.55 -6.11
C ALA A 205 13.14 5.13 -6.74
N TYR A 206 12.50 4.16 -6.09
CA TYR A 206 12.27 2.82 -6.62
C TYR A 206 10.89 2.67 -7.27
N GLY A 207 10.15 3.75 -7.51
CA GLY A 207 8.84 3.67 -8.14
C GLY A 207 7.76 3.04 -7.26
N PHE A 208 7.95 2.95 -5.94
CA PHE A 208 6.91 2.49 -5.01
C PHE A 208 5.92 3.62 -4.74
N ASP A 209 4.63 3.30 -4.82
CA ASP A 209 3.60 4.12 -4.19
C ASP A 209 3.69 3.93 -2.67
N MET A 210 4.08 4.98 -1.96
CA MET A 210 4.34 4.93 -0.52
C MET A 210 3.07 4.77 0.31
N ASN A 211 1.90 5.06 -0.28
CA ASN A 211 0.61 4.78 0.34
C ASN A 211 0.06 3.41 -0.09
N ARG A 212 0.93 2.45 -0.46
CA ARG A 212 0.61 1.03 -0.67
C ARG A 212 1.59 0.09 0.04
N ASP A 213 2.55 0.62 0.80
CA ASP A 213 3.62 -0.19 1.40
C ASP A 213 3.39 -0.49 2.90
N TRP A 214 2.35 0.07 3.53
CA TRP A 214 2.27 0.19 4.98
C TRP A 214 2.33 -1.14 5.77
N PHE A 215 1.54 -2.17 5.38
CA PHE A 215 1.66 -3.48 6.06
C PHE A 215 2.92 -4.26 5.66
N ALA A 216 3.33 -4.11 4.40
CA ALA A 216 4.44 -4.86 3.83
C ALA A 216 5.79 -4.37 4.37
N ARG A 217 5.86 -3.08 4.75
CA ARG A 217 7.03 -2.42 5.33
C ARG A 217 8.29 -2.71 4.53
N THR A 218 8.20 -2.64 3.21
CA THR A 218 9.35 -2.94 2.35
C THR A 218 10.29 -1.75 2.28
N GLN A 219 9.75 -0.53 2.24
CA GLN A 219 10.55 0.68 2.06
C GLN A 219 11.03 1.27 3.40
N PRO A 220 12.27 1.80 3.46
CA PRO A 220 12.82 2.38 4.69
C PRO A 220 12.01 3.57 5.23
N GLU A 221 11.35 4.32 4.35
CA GLU A 221 10.45 5.43 4.67
C GLU A 221 9.26 4.93 5.50
N THR A 222 8.57 3.90 5.01
CA THR A 222 7.47 3.22 5.71
C THR A 222 7.93 2.56 6.99
N ASP A 223 9.08 1.90 6.92
CA ASP A 223 9.59 1.15 8.03
C ASP A 223 10.00 2.04 9.21
N GLY A 224 10.65 3.17 8.94
CA GLY A 224 11.05 4.15 9.94
C GLY A 224 9.88 4.91 10.55
N LYS A 225 8.89 5.32 9.73
CA LYS A 225 7.70 6.01 10.26
C LYS A 225 6.89 5.11 11.19
N LEU A 226 6.77 3.81 10.89
CA LEU A 226 6.11 2.84 11.78
C LEU A 226 6.88 2.59 13.08
N GLU A 227 8.22 2.66 13.10
CA GLU A 227 8.97 2.64 14.37
C GLU A 227 8.77 3.91 15.19
N LEU A 228 8.65 5.06 14.53
CA LEU A 228 8.34 6.29 15.24
C LEU A 228 6.91 6.25 15.81
N LEU A 229 5.95 5.67 15.08
CA LEU A 229 4.59 5.40 15.57
C LEU A 229 4.60 4.47 16.79
N ARG A 230 5.44 3.43 16.83
CA ARG A 230 5.55 2.58 18.03
C ARG A 230 6.13 3.28 19.23
N GLN A 231 7.07 4.19 19.00
CA GLN A 231 7.60 5.03 20.06
C GLN A 231 6.56 6.02 20.56
N TYR A 232 5.74 6.59 19.66
CA TYR A 232 4.72 7.59 19.95
C TYR A 232 3.36 7.17 19.39
N PRO A 233 2.71 6.15 19.99
CA PRO A 233 1.48 5.56 19.45
C PRO A 233 0.34 6.59 19.41
N PRO A 234 -0.30 6.80 18.24
CA PRO A 234 -1.33 7.82 18.07
C PRO A 234 -2.68 7.42 18.66
N VAL A 235 -3.46 8.43 19.05
CA VAL A 235 -4.94 8.33 19.09
C VAL A 235 -5.62 9.04 17.92
N LEU A 236 -4.87 9.89 17.22
CA LEU A 236 -5.24 10.57 15.99
C LEU A 236 -4.05 10.45 15.03
N TYR A 237 -4.30 10.02 13.80
CA TYR A 237 -3.33 10.02 12.72
C TYR A 237 -3.96 10.62 11.46
N ILE A 238 -3.41 11.72 10.97
CA ILE A 238 -3.88 12.37 9.76
C ILE A 238 -2.85 12.18 8.66
N ASP A 239 -3.29 11.66 7.53
CA ASP A 239 -2.52 11.58 6.29
C ASP A 239 -3.12 12.57 5.28
N ALA A 240 -2.39 13.65 4.97
CA ALA A 240 -2.83 14.70 4.07
C ALA A 240 -2.33 14.48 2.64
N HIS A 241 -3.29 14.40 1.71
CA HIS A 241 -3.16 14.10 0.28
C HIS A 241 -3.86 15.15 -0.59
N GLU A 242 -3.66 15.03 -1.90
CA GLU A 242 -4.39 15.79 -2.90
C GLU A 242 -5.08 14.90 -3.95
N THR A 243 -6.18 15.42 -4.50
CA THR A 243 -7.08 14.68 -5.39
C THR A 243 -7.44 15.46 -6.65
N SER A 244 -7.93 14.76 -7.67
CA SER A 244 -8.53 15.37 -8.87
C SER A 244 -10.03 15.69 -8.72
N ILE A 245 -10.68 15.28 -7.62
CA ILE A 245 -12.07 15.68 -7.35
C ILE A 245 -12.10 17.15 -6.91
N ASN A 246 -12.99 17.95 -7.52
CA ASN A 246 -13.05 19.40 -7.32
C ASN A 246 -13.73 19.81 -6.00
N HIS A 247 -13.34 19.21 -4.87
CA HIS A 247 -13.78 19.54 -3.51
C HIS A 247 -12.79 18.97 -2.48
N TYR A 248 -12.90 19.36 -1.21
CA TYR A 248 -12.11 18.76 -0.13
C TYR A 248 -12.77 17.46 0.34
N PHE A 249 -12.03 16.39 0.61
CA PHE A 249 -12.54 15.22 1.29
C PHE A 249 -11.87 14.99 2.65
N PHE A 250 -12.68 14.55 3.60
CA PHE A 250 -12.31 13.96 4.87
C PHE A 250 -13.36 12.90 5.23
N PRO A 251 -13.08 11.96 6.14
CA PRO A 251 -14.06 10.92 6.51
C PRO A 251 -15.33 11.53 7.13
N PRO A 252 -16.52 10.92 6.96
CA PRO A 252 -16.73 9.47 6.80
C PRO A 252 -16.32 8.84 5.45
N TYR A 253 -15.90 7.58 5.51
CA TYR A 253 -15.50 6.77 4.35
C TYR A 253 -16.71 6.09 3.68
N ALA A 254 -16.52 5.72 2.41
CA ALA A 254 -17.42 4.84 1.67
C ALA A 254 -17.26 3.38 2.10
N ASP A 255 -18.21 2.52 1.73
CA ASP A 255 -18.00 1.07 1.81
C ASP A 255 -17.03 0.60 0.69
N PRO A 256 -16.16 -0.41 0.91
CA PRO A 256 -16.09 -1.28 2.09
C PRO A 256 -15.28 -0.72 3.29
N ILE A 257 -15.63 -1.16 4.50
CA ILE A 257 -14.80 -0.99 5.70
C ILE A 257 -14.28 -2.37 6.13
N TYR A 258 -13.01 -2.48 6.52
CA TYR A 258 -12.48 -3.75 6.99
C TYR A 258 -13.10 -4.12 8.34
N HIS A 259 -13.50 -5.39 8.46
CA HIS A 259 -14.35 -5.84 9.56
C HIS A 259 -13.66 -5.78 10.93
N GLU A 260 -12.32 -5.83 10.99
CA GLU A 260 -11.55 -5.70 12.24
C GLU A 260 -11.09 -4.26 12.53
N VAL A 261 -11.64 -3.26 11.84
CA VAL A 261 -11.47 -1.86 12.26
C VAL A 261 -12.05 -1.71 13.69
N PRO A 262 -11.28 -1.22 14.68
CA PRO A 262 -11.80 -1.07 16.03
C PRO A 262 -12.95 -0.07 16.10
N ASP A 263 -14.08 -0.49 16.70
CA ASP A 263 -15.32 0.31 16.79
C ASP A 263 -15.11 1.73 17.33
N ARG A 264 -14.25 1.88 18.34
CA ARG A 264 -13.99 3.17 19.00
C ARG A 264 -13.25 4.13 18.08
N ALA A 265 -12.24 3.64 17.37
CA ALA A 265 -11.52 4.41 16.37
C ALA A 265 -12.46 4.84 15.23
N PHE A 266 -13.25 3.91 14.70
CA PHE A 266 -14.25 4.20 13.67
C PHE A 266 -15.29 5.23 14.14
N ASN A 267 -15.76 5.12 15.38
CA ASN A 267 -16.67 6.09 15.97
C ASN A 267 -16.03 7.48 16.08
N TRP A 268 -14.77 7.60 16.51
CA TRP A 268 -14.08 8.90 16.56
C TRP A 268 -13.93 9.54 15.18
N ILE A 269 -13.54 8.76 14.18
CA ILE A 269 -13.41 9.22 12.79
C ILE A 269 -14.72 9.91 12.35
N ASN A 270 -15.85 9.25 12.58
CA ASN A 270 -17.15 9.74 12.09
C ASN A 270 -17.77 10.82 12.97
N THR A 271 -17.86 10.59 14.28
CA THR A 271 -18.70 11.40 15.19
C THR A 271 -17.96 12.50 15.91
N LEU A 272 -16.63 12.40 16.04
CA LEU A 272 -15.79 13.44 16.63
C LEU A 272 -15.11 14.26 15.54
N TYR A 273 -14.24 13.64 14.75
CA TYR A 273 -13.38 14.35 13.82
C TYR A 273 -14.14 14.82 12.58
N GLY A 274 -14.81 13.91 11.88
CA GLY A 274 -15.63 14.26 10.71
C GLY A 274 -16.68 15.32 11.03
N ALA A 275 -17.41 15.17 12.14
CA ALA A 275 -18.39 16.16 12.59
C ALA A 275 -17.76 17.54 12.91
N SER A 276 -16.60 17.58 13.56
CA SER A 276 -15.93 18.84 13.91
C SER A 276 -15.39 19.55 12.66
N ILE A 277 -14.80 18.80 11.73
CA ILE A 277 -14.27 19.34 10.47
C ILE A 277 -15.43 19.87 9.61
N ALA A 278 -16.51 19.10 9.45
CA ALA A 278 -17.68 19.53 8.68
C ALA A 278 -18.26 20.84 9.22
N ALA A 279 -18.42 20.96 10.54
CA ALA A 279 -18.92 22.17 11.17
C ALA A 279 -18.02 23.39 10.89
N GLU A 280 -16.70 23.21 10.89
CA GLU A 280 -15.76 24.30 10.61
C GLU A 280 -15.69 24.65 9.11
N MET A 281 -15.72 23.65 8.24
CA MET A 281 -15.77 23.84 6.79
C MET A 281 -17.04 24.59 6.37
N ASP A 282 -18.21 24.21 6.91
CA ASP A 282 -19.48 24.91 6.69
C ASP A 282 -19.42 26.36 7.18
N ARG A 283 -18.83 26.59 8.36
CA ARG A 283 -18.65 27.95 8.93
C ARG A 283 -17.80 28.83 8.02
N GLN A 284 -16.74 28.26 7.44
CA GLN A 284 -15.84 28.96 6.51
C GLN A 284 -16.31 28.95 5.05
N LYS A 285 -17.40 28.23 4.75
CA LYS A 285 -17.93 28.03 3.39
C LYS A 285 -16.92 27.36 2.45
N ILE A 286 -16.12 26.44 2.97
CA ILE A 286 -15.21 25.61 2.18
C ILE A 286 -16.01 24.38 1.74
N PRO A 287 -16.14 24.12 0.43
CA PRO A 287 -16.96 23.01 -0.04
C PRO A 287 -16.21 21.67 0.10
N PHE A 288 -16.91 20.66 0.59
CA PHE A 288 -16.37 19.33 0.83
C PHE A 288 -17.33 18.21 0.40
N PHE A 289 -16.83 16.99 0.34
CA PHE A 289 -17.59 15.76 0.19
C PHE A 289 -17.08 14.68 1.17
N ASN A 290 -17.90 13.66 1.39
CA ASN A 290 -17.57 12.46 2.17
C ASN A 290 -17.96 11.22 1.36
N GLY A 291 -17.51 10.03 1.78
CA GLY A 291 -17.83 8.78 1.10
C GLY A 291 -16.94 8.51 -0.12
N ALA A 292 -17.56 7.99 -1.19
CA ALA A 292 -16.85 7.47 -2.35
C ALA A 292 -15.95 8.52 -3.03
N PRO A 293 -14.80 8.12 -3.58
CA PRO A 293 -14.33 6.74 -3.75
C PRO A 293 -13.48 6.19 -2.58
N TYR A 294 -13.28 6.97 -1.52
CA TYR A 294 -12.34 6.63 -0.44
C TYR A 294 -12.97 5.69 0.58
N ASP A 295 -12.33 4.54 0.79
CA ASP A 295 -12.76 3.47 1.71
C ASP A 295 -11.79 3.30 2.88
N LEU A 296 -12.09 2.39 3.81
CA LEU A 296 -11.20 2.03 4.94
C LEU A 296 -11.03 0.51 5.00
N TYR A 297 -10.76 -0.10 3.85
CA TYR A 297 -10.72 -1.56 3.71
C TYR A 297 -9.30 -2.13 3.69
N ALA A 298 -8.49 -1.79 2.70
CA ALA A 298 -7.20 -2.44 2.54
C ALA A 298 -6.21 -1.96 3.61
N ALA A 299 -5.54 -2.90 4.27
CA ALA A 299 -4.53 -2.62 5.30
C ALA A 299 -3.19 -2.14 4.71
N GLU A 300 -3.20 -1.39 3.62
CA GLU A 300 -2.00 -0.90 2.93
C GLU A 300 -1.85 0.64 2.95
N TYR A 301 -2.86 1.33 3.48
CA TYR A 301 -2.96 2.79 3.50
C TYR A 301 -2.57 3.41 4.84
N GLY A 302 -2.25 4.70 4.80
CA GLY A 302 -1.89 5.53 5.95
C GLY A 302 -3.03 5.85 6.91
N ASP A 303 -4.28 5.61 6.54
CA ASP A 303 -5.43 5.64 7.45
C ASP A 303 -5.73 4.26 8.05
N THR A 304 -5.75 3.20 7.23
CA THR A 304 -6.14 1.86 7.66
C THR A 304 -5.12 1.25 8.63
N VAL A 305 -3.82 1.39 8.37
CA VAL A 305 -2.78 0.78 9.23
C VAL A 305 -2.70 1.42 10.62
N PRO A 306 -2.70 2.76 10.78
CA PRO A 306 -2.84 3.37 12.10
C PRO A 306 -4.15 2.98 12.82
N THR A 307 -5.24 2.82 12.07
CA THR A 307 -6.54 2.43 12.63
C THR A 307 -6.53 1.00 13.19
N ILE A 308 -6.10 0.02 12.39
CA ILE A 308 -6.08 -1.40 12.80
C ILE A 308 -4.92 -1.68 13.77
N GLY A 309 -3.72 -1.15 13.49
CA GLY A 309 -2.49 -1.47 14.21
C GLY A 309 -2.32 -0.73 15.53
N PHE A 310 -2.84 0.49 15.64
CA PHE A 310 -2.66 1.37 16.79
C PHE A 310 -3.98 1.80 17.44
N HIS A 311 -5.13 1.34 16.93
CA HIS A 311 -6.47 1.71 17.40
C HIS A 311 -6.68 3.24 17.39
N ALA A 312 -6.04 3.93 16.46
CA ALA A 312 -6.11 5.37 16.30
C ALA A 312 -7.25 5.75 15.35
N ALA A 313 -7.74 6.99 15.43
CA ALA A 313 -8.48 7.56 14.31
C ALA A 313 -7.50 7.88 13.17
N GLY A 314 -7.27 6.91 12.29
CA GLY A 314 -6.53 7.11 11.04
C GLY A 314 -7.41 7.74 9.97
N MET A 315 -6.99 8.89 9.45
CA MET A 315 -7.79 9.70 8.53
C MET A 315 -7.00 10.16 7.32
N THR A 316 -7.49 9.82 6.12
CA THR A 316 -7.03 10.39 4.86
C THR A 316 -7.79 11.68 4.57
N PHE A 317 -7.07 12.76 4.25
CA PHE A 317 -7.64 14.03 3.79
C PHE A 317 -7.18 14.33 2.38
N GLU A 318 -8.08 14.83 1.54
CA GLU A 318 -7.85 14.93 0.09
C GLU A 318 -8.25 16.32 -0.41
N LYS A 319 -7.28 17.09 -0.90
CA LYS A 319 -7.51 18.44 -1.41
C LYS A 319 -7.45 18.49 -2.94
N TYR A 320 -8.43 19.13 -3.59
CA TYR A 320 -8.35 19.34 -5.05
C TYR A 320 -7.03 20.01 -5.48
N ASN A 321 -6.24 19.32 -6.31
CA ASN A 321 -4.91 19.76 -6.76
C ASN A 321 -4.95 20.85 -7.84
N GLY A 322 -6.12 21.13 -8.42
CA GLY A 322 -6.30 22.20 -9.41
C GLY A 322 -6.48 23.60 -8.82
N ASP A 323 -6.66 23.73 -7.49
CA ASP A 323 -6.70 25.02 -6.81
C ASP A 323 -5.30 25.61 -6.62
N ASP A 324 -5.21 26.92 -6.40
CA ASP A 324 -3.94 27.58 -6.08
C ASP A 324 -3.35 27.08 -4.75
N ILE A 325 -2.02 27.11 -4.64
CA ILE A 325 -1.29 26.63 -3.45
C ILE A 325 -1.71 27.31 -2.14
N GLU A 326 -2.12 28.58 -2.17
CA GLU A 326 -2.58 29.30 -0.98
C GLU A 326 -3.90 28.68 -0.48
N SER A 327 -4.87 28.50 -1.37
CA SER A 327 -6.14 27.82 -1.09
C SER A 327 -5.92 26.38 -0.60
N ARG A 328 -5.07 25.60 -1.27
CA ARG A 328 -4.78 24.21 -0.87
C ARG A 328 -4.17 24.15 0.53
N THR A 329 -3.12 24.93 0.78
CA THR A 329 -2.41 24.98 2.07
C THR A 329 -3.34 25.45 3.18
N TYR A 330 -4.16 26.47 2.94
CA TYR A 330 -5.08 26.99 3.94
C TYR A 330 -6.16 25.97 4.33
N GLN A 331 -6.76 25.28 3.35
CA GLN A 331 -7.82 24.32 3.63
C GLN A 331 -7.29 23.07 4.35
N HIS A 332 -6.09 22.58 4.00
CA HIS A 332 -5.41 21.58 4.83
C HIS A 332 -5.17 22.09 6.25
N PHE A 333 -4.65 23.32 6.40
CA PHE A 333 -4.47 23.90 7.73
C PHE A 333 -5.77 23.93 8.54
N VAL A 334 -6.91 24.26 7.91
CA VAL A 334 -8.24 24.23 8.55
C VAL A 334 -8.58 22.84 9.08
N THR A 335 -8.43 21.77 8.30
CA THR A 335 -8.74 20.41 8.76
C THR A 335 -7.77 19.95 9.85
N LEU A 336 -6.47 20.12 9.62
CA LEU A 336 -5.42 19.70 10.56
C LEU A 336 -5.63 20.34 11.93
N TRP A 337 -5.82 21.66 11.95
CA TRP A 337 -5.98 22.43 13.17
C TRP A 337 -7.28 22.09 13.92
N THR A 338 -8.37 21.89 13.18
CA THR A 338 -9.67 21.51 13.75
C THR A 338 -9.60 20.14 14.41
N SER A 339 -8.96 19.17 13.76
CA SER A 339 -8.76 17.82 14.32
C SER A 339 -7.91 17.84 15.59
N LEU A 340 -6.80 18.58 15.59
CA LEU A 340 -5.95 18.73 16.79
C LEU A 340 -6.72 19.33 17.97
N PHE A 341 -7.50 20.38 17.72
CA PHE A 341 -8.33 21.01 18.76
C PHE A 341 -9.44 20.09 19.27
N ALA A 342 -10.11 19.34 18.37
CA ALA A 342 -11.16 18.40 18.74
C ALA A 342 -10.62 17.25 19.61
N ALA A 343 -9.44 16.71 19.28
CA ALA A 343 -8.76 15.69 20.08
C ALA A 343 -8.37 16.22 21.45
N ALA A 344 -7.70 17.37 21.51
CA ALA A 344 -7.29 18.01 22.77
C ALA A 344 -8.49 18.25 23.70
N SER A 345 -9.62 18.70 23.14
CA SER A 345 -10.87 18.93 23.89
C SER A 345 -11.53 17.66 24.43
N ASN A 346 -11.13 16.49 23.97
CA ASN A 346 -11.70 15.19 24.33
C ASN A 346 -10.65 14.22 24.91
N LYS A 347 -9.47 14.73 25.28
CA LYS A 347 -8.28 13.91 25.57
C LYS A 347 -8.51 12.81 26.60
N GLU A 348 -9.11 13.11 27.76
CA GLU A 348 -9.35 12.09 28.80
C GLU A 348 -10.25 10.96 28.29
N ARG A 349 -11.35 11.31 27.60
CA ARG A 349 -12.28 10.36 27.02
C ARG A 349 -11.59 9.47 25.98
N ILE A 350 -10.85 10.08 25.06
CA ILE A 350 -10.15 9.36 23.99
C ILE A 350 -9.12 8.39 24.58
N LEU A 351 -8.29 8.81 25.54
CA LEU A 351 -7.28 7.92 26.14
C LEU A 351 -7.89 6.77 26.94
N GLN A 352 -9.02 7.01 27.61
CA GLN A 352 -9.74 5.95 28.31
C GLN A 352 -10.34 4.94 27.33
N GLU A 353 -11.06 5.43 26.32
CA GLU A 353 -11.65 4.58 25.29
C GLU A 353 -10.57 3.85 24.47
N TRP A 354 -9.39 4.44 24.29
CA TRP A 354 -8.25 3.79 23.64
C TRP A 354 -7.74 2.59 24.43
N HIS A 355 -7.57 2.73 25.75
CA HIS A 355 -7.26 1.60 26.64
C HIS A 355 -8.32 0.50 26.54
N ASP A 356 -9.60 0.89 26.61
CA ASP A 356 -10.71 -0.05 26.51
C ASP A 356 -10.68 -0.81 25.18
N SER A 357 -10.33 -0.16 24.07
CA SER A 357 -10.17 -0.81 22.76
C SER A 357 -9.15 -1.94 22.78
N TYR A 358 -8.01 -1.79 23.47
CA TYR A 358 -7.02 -2.85 23.62
C TYR A 358 -7.48 -3.98 24.55
N ALA A 359 -8.25 -3.64 25.59
CA ALA A 359 -8.87 -4.62 26.49
C ALA A 359 -9.94 -5.46 25.77
N ASP A 360 -10.80 -4.80 24.98
CA ASP A 360 -11.82 -5.41 24.13
C ASP A 360 -11.14 -6.35 23.13
N ALA A 361 -10.13 -5.88 22.37
CA ALA A 361 -9.33 -6.66 21.43
C ALA A 361 -8.78 -7.96 22.06
N LYS A 362 -8.15 -7.87 23.24
CA LYS A 362 -7.64 -9.04 23.96
C LYS A 362 -8.75 -10.00 24.38
N ALA A 363 -9.89 -9.49 24.84
CA ALA A 363 -11.03 -10.30 25.26
C ALA A 363 -11.65 -11.05 24.07
N GLN A 364 -11.85 -10.37 22.94
CA GLN A 364 -12.31 -10.94 21.67
C GLN A 364 -11.34 -12.03 21.19
N GLY A 365 -10.03 -11.78 21.25
CA GLY A 365 -9.03 -12.77 20.88
C GLY A 365 -9.00 -13.99 21.80
N ALA A 366 -9.37 -13.84 23.08
CA ALA A 366 -9.48 -14.95 24.02
C ALA A 366 -10.71 -15.84 23.75
N THR A 367 -11.81 -15.26 23.28
CA THR A 367 -13.01 -16.00 22.86
C THR A 367 -12.90 -16.52 21.42
N GLY A 368 -11.95 -16.00 20.66
CA GLY A 368 -11.73 -16.30 19.24
C GLY A 368 -12.78 -15.66 18.34
N MET A 369 -13.34 -14.52 18.77
CA MET A 369 -14.37 -13.79 18.05
C MET A 369 -13.78 -13.00 16.89
N LEU A 370 -14.30 -13.24 15.68
CA LEU A 370 -14.12 -12.35 14.55
C LEU A 370 -15.21 -11.29 14.58
N GLU A 371 -14.85 -10.04 14.30
CA GLU A 371 -15.85 -8.97 14.20
C GLU A 371 -16.71 -9.16 12.95
N ALA A 372 -18.01 -8.89 13.07
CA ALA A 372 -18.91 -8.94 11.93
C ALA A 372 -18.63 -7.75 10.98
N ASN A 373 -18.80 -7.98 9.68
CA ASN A 373 -18.78 -6.90 8.70
C ASN A 373 -20.18 -6.31 8.48
N GLY A 374 -20.25 -5.19 7.77
CA GLY A 374 -21.49 -4.48 7.53
C GLY A 374 -21.41 -3.46 6.40
N ILE A 375 -22.51 -2.73 6.24
CA ILE A 375 -22.65 -1.59 5.33
C ILE A 375 -22.81 -0.35 6.19
N TYR A 376 -21.97 0.65 5.96
CA TYR A 376 -21.87 1.81 6.83
C TYR A 376 -22.24 3.13 6.14
N TYR A 377 -22.11 3.23 4.82
CA TYR A 377 -22.26 4.51 4.12
C TYR A 377 -23.18 4.41 2.89
N ASP A 378 -22.68 3.90 1.77
CA ASP A 378 -23.33 4.02 0.45
C ASP A 378 -23.79 2.69 -0.13
N ALA A 379 -23.20 1.57 0.27
CA ALA A 379 -23.57 0.27 -0.28
C ALA A 379 -25.03 -0.10 0.04
N LYS A 380 -25.61 -0.97 -0.81
CA LYS A 380 -27.02 -1.37 -0.71
C LYS A 380 -27.20 -2.82 -0.26
N GLU A 381 -26.23 -3.67 -0.58
CA GLU A 381 -26.30 -5.10 -0.37
C GLU A 381 -24.92 -5.62 0.05
N LEU A 382 -24.93 -6.58 0.97
CA LEU A 382 -23.72 -7.23 1.45
C LEU A 382 -23.38 -8.38 0.50
N PHE A 383 -22.14 -8.39 0.00
CA PHE A 383 -21.63 -9.40 -0.92
C PHE A 383 -21.12 -10.65 -0.18
N GLN A 384 -20.35 -10.46 0.88
CA GLN A 384 -19.76 -11.54 1.67
C GLN A 384 -19.91 -11.23 3.15
N GLU A 385 -20.39 -12.20 3.94
CA GLU A 385 -20.44 -12.11 5.40
C GLU A 385 -19.17 -12.70 6.02
N VAL A 386 -18.75 -12.14 7.16
CA VAL A 386 -17.76 -12.81 8.02
C VAL A 386 -18.39 -14.08 8.60
N PRO A 387 -17.82 -15.27 8.39
CA PRO A 387 -18.40 -16.51 8.88
C PRO A 387 -18.30 -16.61 10.41
N ASN A 388 -19.29 -17.29 11.02
CA ASN A 388 -19.28 -17.59 12.45
C ASN A 388 -18.31 -18.76 12.76
N ILE A 389 -17.02 -18.48 12.72
CA ILE A 389 -15.92 -19.38 13.09
C ILE A 389 -15.15 -18.81 14.28
N SER A 390 -14.49 -19.69 15.04
CA SER A 390 -13.61 -19.28 16.13
C SER A 390 -12.16 -19.34 15.70
N VAL A 391 -11.41 -18.25 15.94
CA VAL A 391 -9.97 -18.16 15.67
C VAL A 391 -9.26 -17.63 16.91
N LYS A 392 -8.60 -18.50 17.66
CA LYS A 392 -7.86 -18.16 18.89
C LYS A 392 -6.36 -18.20 18.72
N HIS A 393 -5.87 -18.98 17.76
CA HIS A 393 -4.46 -19.29 17.60
C HIS A 393 -4.07 -19.37 16.13
N TYR A 394 -2.90 -18.82 15.80
CA TYR A 394 -2.19 -19.08 14.57
C TYR A 394 -0.91 -19.88 14.85
N PHE A 395 -0.56 -20.77 13.94
CA PHE A 395 0.65 -21.57 14.01
C PHE A 395 1.41 -21.54 12.67
N PHE A 396 2.73 -21.46 12.75
CA PHE A 396 3.61 -21.51 11.58
C PHE A 396 4.74 -22.50 11.78
N LEU A 397 4.89 -23.41 10.82
CA LEU A 397 5.91 -24.46 10.87
C LEU A 397 7.29 -23.86 10.60
N ASN A 398 8.29 -24.29 11.37
CA ASN A 398 9.67 -23.84 11.19
C ASN A 398 10.41 -24.71 10.17
N GLU A 399 10.13 -24.46 8.89
CA GLU A 399 10.65 -25.27 7.79
C GLU A 399 11.97 -24.71 7.26
N PRO A 400 13.01 -25.54 7.07
CA PRO A 400 14.31 -25.08 6.58
C PRO A 400 14.25 -24.34 5.24
N GLY A 401 13.35 -24.75 4.35
CA GLY A 401 13.18 -24.15 3.02
C GLY A 401 12.55 -22.74 3.02
N ARG A 402 11.86 -22.37 4.10
CA ARG A 402 11.10 -21.12 4.25
C ARG A 402 11.54 -20.29 5.46
N SER A 403 12.71 -20.61 6.02
CA SER A 403 13.18 -19.98 7.26
C SER A 403 13.41 -18.47 7.11
N ARG A 404 13.74 -17.99 5.90
CA ARG A 404 13.95 -16.56 5.63
C ARG A 404 12.62 -15.80 5.66
N GLU A 405 11.63 -16.30 4.93
CA GLU A 405 10.28 -15.74 4.84
C GLU A 405 9.60 -15.81 6.21
N LEU A 406 9.69 -16.94 6.91
CA LEU A 406 9.15 -17.07 8.26
C LEU A 406 9.82 -16.09 9.23
N ALA A 407 11.14 -15.93 9.18
CA ALA A 407 11.84 -14.93 10.01
C ALA A 407 11.35 -13.50 9.71
N GLN A 408 11.13 -13.18 8.43
CA GLN A 408 10.58 -11.88 8.03
C GLN A 408 9.15 -11.67 8.55
N LEU A 409 8.28 -12.69 8.49
CA LEU A 409 6.92 -12.63 9.01
C LEU A 409 6.94 -12.35 10.52
N ILE A 410 7.69 -13.16 11.27
CA ILE A 410 7.80 -13.01 12.73
C ILE A 410 8.38 -11.64 13.09
N ARG A 411 9.38 -11.17 12.34
CA ARG A 411 9.94 -9.83 12.51
C ARG A 411 8.90 -8.73 12.27
N ARG A 412 8.13 -8.79 11.17
CA ARG A 412 7.06 -7.81 10.89
C ARG A 412 6.03 -7.75 12.03
N LEU A 413 5.62 -8.92 12.55
CA LEU A 413 4.72 -9.02 13.70
C LEU A 413 5.31 -8.38 14.97
N GLN A 414 6.54 -8.76 15.35
CA GLN A 414 7.23 -8.20 16.51
C GLN A 414 7.45 -6.69 16.38
N ARG A 415 7.59 -6.22 15.13
CA ARG A 415 7.69 -4.80 14.81
C ARG A 415 6.37 -4.05 14.79
N MET A 416 5.28 -4.70 15.21
CA MET A 416 3.96 -4.13 15.52
C MET A 416 3.51 -4.57 16.92
N ASP A 417 4.47 -4.83 17.81
CA ASP A 417 4.27 -5.24 19.21
C ASP A 417 3.52 -6.56 19.42
N VAL A 418 3.34 -7.37 18.37
CA VAL A 418 2.78 -8.71 18.49
C VAL A 418 3.79 -9.61 19.20
N LYS A 419 3.36 -10.25 20.29
CA LYS A 419 4.16 -11.27 20.96
C LYS A 419 4.02 -12.58 20.20
N VAL A 420 5.16 -13.26 20.02
CA VAL A 420 5.26 -14.53 19.31
C VAL A 420 5.93 -15.55 20.22
N TRP A 421 5.37 -16.75 20.28
CA TRP A 421 5.92 -17.85 21.06
C TRP A 421 6.39 -18.98 20.16
N GLN A 422 7.21 -19.86 20.71
CA GLN A 422 7.65 -21.07 20.04
C GLN A 422 7.45 -22.29 20.94
N LEU A 423 6.78 -23.31 20.40
CA LEU A 423 6.48 -24.55 21.11
C LEU A 423 7.77 -25.25 21.57
N LYS A 424 7.83 -25.68 22.83
CA LYS A 424 8.93 -26.50 23.38
C LYS A 424 8.66 -28.00 23.32
N LYS A 425 7.41 -28.39 23.09
CA LYS A 425 6.95 -29.76 22.89
C LYS A 425 5.93 -29.78 21.76
N SER A 426 5.71 -30.95 21.17
CA SER A 426 4.64 -31.13 20.20
C SER A 426 3.26 -30.83 20.82
N LEU A 427 2.33 -30.37 20.00
CA LEU A 427 0.96 -30.01 20.39
C LEU A 427 -0.04 -30.69 19.46
N ALA A 428 -0.97 -31.45 20.00
CA ALA A 428 -2.12 -31.95 19.25
C ALA A 428 -3.15 -30.83 19.11
N VAL A 429 -3.60 -30.57 17.88
CA VAL A 429 -4.57 -29.53 17.51
C VAL A 429 -5.71 -30.22 16.77
N PRO A 430 -6.92 -30.31 17.36
CA PRO A 430 -8.02 -31.12 16.83
C PRO A 430 -8.78 -30.46 15.67
N ASP A 431 -8.64 -29.14 15.51
CA ASP A 431 -9.40 -28.30 14.58
C ASP A 431 -8.46 -27.38 13.76
N PHE A 432 -7.25 -27.86 13.47
CA PHE A 432 -6.28 -27.10 12.70
C PHE A 432 -6.79 -26.86 11.29
N ARG A 433 -7.05 -25.59 10.97
CA ARG A 433 -7.37 -25.12 9.63
C ARG A 433 -6.07 -24.66 8.98
N ALA A 434 -5.46 -25.51 8.19
CA ALA A 434 -4.35 -25.10 7.34
C ALA A 434 -4.85 -24.07 6.31
N TYR A 435 -3.97 -23.18 5.87
CA TYR A 435 -4.32 -22.19 4.86
C TYR A 435 -4.86 -22.87 3.59
N GLY A 436 -6.00 -22.41 3.11
CA GLY A 436 -6.68 -22.91 1.92
C GLY A 436 -7.37 -24.27 2.10
N GLU A 437 -7.42 -24.83 3.32
CA GLU A 437 -7.94 -26.17 3.59
C GLU A 437 -9.09 -26.19 4.61
N ASP A 438 -9.83 -27.29 4.63
CA ASP A 438 -10.80 -27.57 5.68
C ASP A 438 -10.13 -27.95 7.01
N PRO A 439 -10.78 -27.69 8.17
CA PRO A 439 -10.19 -27.98 9.48
C PRO A 439 -10.04 -29.49 9.71
N GLY A 440 -8.92 -29.89 10.30
CA GLY A 440 -8.62 -31.28 10.63
C GLY A 440 -7.70 -31.43 11.85
N GLU A 441 -7.50 -32.67 12.29
CA GLU A 441 -6.59 -32.97 13.39
C GLU A 441 -5.13 -33.05 12.91
N ILE A 442 -4.21 -32.41 13.65
CA ILE A 442 -2.77 -32.49 13.41
C ILE A 442 -2.00 -32.52 14.74
N THR A 443 -0.78 -33.07 14.71
CA THR A 443 0.20 -32.84 15.78
C THR A 443 1.31 -31.93 15.28
N LEU A 444 1.31 -30.68 15.77
CA LEU A 444 2.36 -29.71 15.48
C LEU A 444 3.64 -30.08 16.24
N PRO A 445 4.83 -30.07 15.59
CA PRO A 445 6.09 -30.42 16.24
C PRO A 445 6.56 -29.32 17.20
N ALA A 446 7.51 -29.67 18.08
CA ALA A 446 8.27 -28.66 18.83
C ALA A 446 9.03 -27.75 17.84
N GLY A 447 9.19 -26.47 18.18
CA GLY A 447 9.79 -25.47 17.30
C GLY A 447 8.78 -24.71 16.42
N THR A 448 7.52 -25.16 16.34
CA THR A 448 6.43 -24.43 15.68
C THR A 448 6.21 -23.08 16.36
N TYR A 449 6.07 -22.02 15.58
CA TYR A 449 5.71 -20.70 16.10
C TYR A 449 4.21 -20.65 16.41
N TRP A 450 3.86 -20.01 17.51
CA TRP A 450 2.50 -19.89 18.02
C TRP A 450 2.20 -18.43 18.34
N ILE A 451 1.12 -17.93 17.76
CA ILE A 451 0.62 -16.57 17.96
C ILE A 451 -0.82 -16.68 18.50
N PRO A 452 -1.05 -16.47 19.80
CA PRO A 452 -2.39 -16.36 20.35
C PRO A 452 -3.03 -15.02 19.96
N MET A 453 -4.33 -15.05 19.67
CA MET A 453 -5.14 -13.86 19.39
C MET A 453 -5.43 -13.03 20.64
N ALA A 454 -5.34 -13.62 21.84
CA ALA A 454 -5.57 -12.97 23.13
C ALA A 454 -4.47 -11.95 23.51
N GLN A 455 -4.29 -10.93 22.68
CA GLN A 455 -3.35 -9.84 22.80
C GLN A 455 -4.06 -8.52 22.49
N GLY A 456 -3.50 -7.39 22.93
CA GLY A 456 -4.03 -6.08 22.56
C GLY A 456 -4.00 -5.86 21.04
N GLN A 457 -3.08 -6.53 20.34
CA GLN A 457 -2.87 -6.46 18.89
C GLN A 457 -3.85 -7.34 18.08
N LYS A 458 -4.93 -7.87 18.67
CA LYS A 458 -5.85 -8.83 18.03
C LYS A 458 -6.26 -8.43 16.62
N HIS A 459 -6.71 -7.19 16.42
CA HIS A 459 -7.16 -6.70 15.12
C HIS A 459 -6.05 -6.73 14.06
N TRP A 460 -4.83 -6.32 14.43
CA TRP A 460 -3.66 -6.41 13.54
C TRP A 460 -3.26 -7.86 13.24
N ILE A 461 -3.28 -8.74 14.25
CA ILE A 461 -2.97 -10.17 14.07
C ILE A 461 -3.96 -10.80 13.08
N GLN A 462 -5.27 -10.54 13.25
CA GLN A 462 -6.31 -11.02 12.35
C GLN A 462 -6.10 -10.50 10.93
N ALA A 463 -5.90 -9.19 10.78
CA ALA A 463 -5.69 -8.53 9.49
C ALA A 463 -4.51 -9.13 8.70
N MET A 464 -3.42 -9.46 9.39
CA MET A 464 -2.18 -9.89 8.74
C MET A 464 -2.10 -11.40 8.49
N LEU A 465 -2.72 -12.21 9.35
CA LEU A 465 -2.50 -13.66 9.38
C LEU A 465 -3.69 -14.48 8.91
N HIS A 466 -4.89 -13.91 8.90
CA HIS A 466 -6.04 -14.63 8.39
C HIS A 466 -5.97 -14.80 6.89
N GLU A 467 -6.54 -15.89 6.38
CA GLU A 467 -6.46 -16.20 4.96
C GLU A 467 -7.38 -15.33 4.12
N ASN A 468 -8.57 -14.96 4.63
CA ASN A 468 -9.58 -14.24 3.88
C ASN A 468 -9.96 -12.92 4.57
N PRO A 469 -9.87 -11.77 3.90
CA PRO A 469 -10.22 -10.48 4.49
C PRO A 469 -11.73 -10.16 4.47
N TYR A 470 -12.58 -11.05 3.95
CA TYR A 470 -14.05 -10.96 3.94
C TYR A 470 -14.59 -9.62 3.43
N ILE A 471 -14.30 -9.29 2.17
CA ILE A 471 -14.72 -8.02 1.56
C ILE A 471 -16.25 -7.88 1.62
N PRO A 472 -16.80 -6.88 2.33
CA PRO A 472 -18.25 -6.83 2.57
C PRO A 472 -19.04 -6.51 1.31
N ILE A 473 -18.44 -5.84 0.32
CA ILE A 473 -19.08 -5.51 -0.95
C ILE A 473 -18.20 -5.92 -2.12
N SER A 474 -18.77 -6.03 -3.30
CA SER A 474 -18.06 -6.53 -4.48
C SER A 474 -17.20 -5.46 -5.19
N VAL A 475 -16.95 -4.32 -4.56
CA VAL A 475 -16.11 -3.24 -5.10
C VAL A 475 -14.88 -3.08 -4.21
N SER A 476 -13.70 -2.97 -4.79
CA SER A 476 -12.46 -2.60 -4.10
C SER A 476 -11.82 -1.41 -4.80
N TYR A 477 -11.32 -0.46 -4.02
CA TYR A 477 -10.54 0.67 -4.54
C TYR A 477 -9.19 0.23 -5.13
N ASP A 478 -8.51 -0.75 -4.52
CA ASP A 478 -7.22 -1.27 -5.01
C ASP A 478 -7.18 -2.80 -4.92
N VAL A 479 -6.46 -3.36 -3.95
CA VAL A 479 -6.39 -4.81 -3.75
C VAL A 479 -7.54 -5.29 -2.88
N SER A 480 -7.90 -6.57 -3.03
CA SER A 480 -8.92 -7.19 -2.20
C SER A 480 -8.36 -8.20 -1.20
N ALA A 481 -7.04 -8.48 -1.23
CA ALA A 481 -6.37 -9.37 -0.28
C ALA A 481 -4.91 -9.00 0.00
N TRP A 482 -4.44 -9.34 1.22
CA TRP A 482 -3.11 -8.99 1.73
C TRP A 482 -2.56 -9.96 2.79
N SER A 483 -3.04 -11.20 2.85
CA SER A 483 -2.61 -12.17 3.87
C SER A 483 -1.11 -12.46 3.78
N ASN A 484 -0.34 -12.08 4.81
CA ASN A 484 1.12 -12.22 4.80
C ASN A 484 1.58 -13.68 4.65
N PRO A 485 1.02 -14.67 5.38
CA PRO A 485 1.42 -16.07 5.21
C PRO A 485 1.20 -16.59 3.79
N LEU A 486 0.11 -16.18 3.13
CA LEU A 486 -0.16 -16.55 1.74
C LEU A 486 0.84 -15.87 0.79
N LEU A 487 1.01 -14.55 0.90
CA LEU A 487 1.97 -13.77 0.11
C LEU A 487 3.40 -14.31 0.21
N MET A 488 3.77 -14.85 1.37
CA MET A 488 5.09 -15.39 1.68
C MET A 488 5.20 -16.91 1.47
N ASN A 489 4.07 -17.57 1.14
CA ASN A 489 3.92 -19.01 0.99
C ASN A 489 4.47 -19.82 2.19
N ILE A 490 4.03 -19.43 3.39
CA ILE A 490 4.45 -20.04 4.66
C ILE A 490 3.42 -21.08 5.09
N SER A 491 3.87 -22.30 5.38
CA SER A 491 3.01 -23.35 5.91
C SER A 491 2.58 -23.06 7.34
N GLY A 492 1.26 -23.05 7.53
CA GLY A 492 0.64 -22.66 8.78
C GLY A 492 -0.87 -22.73 8.72
N GLY A 493 -1.51 -22.21 9.74
CA GLY A 493 -2.97 -22.25 9.86
C GLY A 493 -3.46 -21.74 11.20
N SER A 494 -4.77 -21.83 11.39
CA SER A 494 -5.46 -21.35 12.58
C SER A 494 -6.15 -22.47 13.36
N SER A 495 -6.54 -22.19 14.60
CA SER A 495 -7.39 -23.04 15.43
C SER A 495 -8.24 -22.19 16.39
N GLY A 496 -9.46 -22.66 16.67
CA GLY A 496 -10.39 -22.08 17.64
C GLY A 496 -10.41 -22.81 18.99
N ALA A 497 -9.67 -23.92 19.12
CA ALA A 497 -9.56 -24.68 20.34
C ALA A 497 -8.80 -23.92 21.44
N ASP A 498 -9.02 -24.30 22.70
CA ASP A 498 -8.34 -23.69 23.84
C ASP A 498 -6.99 -24.38 24.11
N PHE A 499 -5.89 -23.62 24.03
CA PHE A 499 -4.55 -24.12 24.36
C PHE A 499 -3.87 -23.33 25.48
N THR A 500 -3.08 -24.05 26.28
CA THR A 500 -2.04 -23.51 27.17
C THR A 500 -0.72 -24.26 26.92
N PRO A 501 -0.14 -24.10 25.72
CA PRO A 501 0.95 -24.95 25.28
C PRO A 501 2.24 -24.61 26.05
N ASN A 502 3.12 -25.60 26.18
CA ASN A 502 4.47 -25.35 26.66
C ASN A 502 5.27 -24.65 25.54
N ALA A 503 5.42 -23.34 25.66
CA ALA A 503 6.09 -22.49 24.68
C ALA A 503 6.96 -21.44 25.37
N ALA A 504 7.96 -20.91 24.67
CA ALA A 504 8.74 -19.76 25.14
C ALA A 504 8.52 -18.56 24.23
N LEU A 505 8.55 -17.37 24.81
CA LEU A 505 8.53 -16.11 24.06
C LEU A 505 9.77 -16.05 23.14
N VAL A 506 9.54 -15.68 21.88
CA VAL A 506 10.57 -15.50 20.87
C VAL A 506 11.19 -14.12 21.04
N ALA A 507 12.53 -14.06 21.10
CA ALA A 507 13.26 -12.80 21.14
C ALA A 507 13.09 -12.03 19.80
N PRO A 508 13.26 -10.69 19.79
CA PRO A 508 13.23 -9.92 18.54
C PRO A 508 14.15 -10.51 17.46
N ILE A 509 13.61 -10.71 16.27
CA ILE A 509 14.32 -11.26 15.11
C ILE A 509 14.91 -10.11 14.28
N GLU A 510 16.19 -10.24 13.94
CA GLU A 510 16.89 -9.33 13.04
C GLU A 510 16.42 -9.47 11.59
N ALA A 511 16.69 -8.47 10.75
CA ALA A 511 16.38 -8.54 9.33
C ALA A 511 17.05 -9.77 8.67
N PRO A 512 16.35 -10.56 7.85
CA PRO A 512 16.95 -11.70 7.18
C PRO A 512 18.05 -11.25 6.21
N ILE A 513 19.14 -12.02 6.16
CA ILE A 513 20.27 -11.76 5.27
C ILE A 513 19.84 -12.03 3.81
N PRO A 514 20.33 -11.25 2.84
CA PRO A 514 20.14 -11.55 1.42
C PRO A 514 20.56 -12.98 1.06
N PRO A 515 19.84 -13.66 0.15
CA PRO A 515 20.31 -14.93 -0.41
C PRO A 515 21.69 -14.78 -1.05
N GLY A 516 22.57 -15.76 -0.82
CA GLY A 516 23.88 -15.79 -1.48
C GLY A 516 23.74 -16.10 -2.97
N LEU A 517 24.56 -15.44 -3.81
CA LEU A 517 24.57 -15.68 -5.25
C LEU A 517 25.13 -17.07 -5.59
N PRO A 518 24.53 -17.80 -6.56
CA PRO A 518 25.09 -19.07 -7.02
C PRO A 518 26.46 -18.88 -7.69
N ALA A 519 27.33 -19.88 -7.57
CA ALA A 519 28.61 -19.89 -8.30
C ALA A 519 28.37 -19.93 -9.82
N GLY A 520 29.03 -19.05 -10.56
CA GLY A 520 28.84 -18.94 -12.02
C GLY A 520 27.49 -18.33 -12.41
N ALA A 521 26.93 -17.46 -11.56
CA ALA A 521 25.72 -16.71 -11.86
C ALA A 521 25.77 -16.05 -13.25
N PRO A 522 24.69 -16.14 -14.04
CA PRO A 522 24.60 -15.48 -15.34
C PRO A 522 24.60 -13.95 -15.18
N ARG A 523 24.98 -13.25 -16.25
CA ARG A 523 24.78 -11.80 -16.34
C ARG A 523 23.33 -11.51 -16.68
N ILE A 524 22.67 -10.82 -15.78
CA ILE A 524 21.25 -10.48 -15.87
C ILE A 524 21.11 -9.07 -16.45
N GLY A 525 20.36 -8.96 -17.53
CA GLY A 525 19.89 -7.69 -18.09
C GLY A 525 18.44 -7.44 -17.65
N LEU A 526 18.12 -6.20 -17.31
CA LEU A 526 16.76 -5.75 -17.00
C LEU A 526 16.31 -4.75 -18.08
N PHE A 527 15.29 -5.11 -18.86
CA PHE A 527 14.69 -4.21 -19.85
C PHE A 527 13.36 -3.66 -19.31
N GLU A 528 13.37 -2.38 -18.96
CA GLU A 528 12.19 -1.65 -18.49
C GLU A 528 11.44 -1.11 -19.70
N MET A 529 10.16 -1.47 -19.86
CA MET A 529 9.36 -0.96 -20.97
C MET A 529 9.14 0.57 -20.81
N PRO A 530 9.30 1.36 -21.86
CA PRO A 530 9.13 2.80 -21.73
C PRO A 530 7.67 3.20 -21.52
N GLY A 531 7.44 4.28 -20.78
CA GLY A 531 6.26 5.14 -20.96
C GLY A 531 4.98 4.80 -20.18
N SER A 532 5.00 3.91 -19.18
CA SER A 532 3.83 3.66 -18.32
C SER A 532 4.17 3.60 -16.82
N ASN A 533 3.21 4.00 -15.97
CA ASN A 533 3.32 3.90 -14.50
C ASN A 533 3.41 2.44 -14.06
N THR A 534 2.70 1.52 -14.73
CA THR A 534 2.86 0.08 -14.52
C THR A 534 4.31 -0.35 -14.70
N SER A 535 4.99 0.13 -15.76
CA SER A 535 6.39 -0.23 -15.97
C SER A 535 7.31 0.38 -14.91
N ILE A 536 7.05 1.63 -14.47
CA ILE A 536 7.84 2.27 -13.41
C ILE A 536 7.75 1.45 -12.11
N GLN A 537 6.55 1.03 -11.73
CA GLN A 537 6.31 0.28 -10.50
C GLN A 537 6.87 -1.15 -10.58
N SER A 538 6.59 -1.88 -11.66
CA SER A 538 7.01 -3.28 -11.81
C SER A 538 8.53 -3.41 -12.03
N ALA A 539 9.14 -2.50 -12.79
CA ALA A 539 10.60 -2.42 -12.89
C ALA A 539 11.24 -1.90 -11.59
N GLY A 540 10.58 -0.96 -10.92
CA GLY A 540 10.99 -0.42 -9.63
C GLY A 540 11.08 -1.48 -8.54
N SER A 541 10.05 -2.32 -8.42
CA SER A 541 9.98 -3.40 -7.43
C SER A 541 11.09 -4.44 -7.65
N ILE A 542 11.43 -4.76 -8.91
CA ILE A 542 12.52 -5.69 -9.20
C ILE A 542 13.90 -5.08 -8.97
N ARG A 543 14.10 -3.78 -9.26
CA ARG A 543 15.33 -3.06 -8.88
C ARG A 543 15.53 -3.08 -7.37
N TYR A 544 14.47 -2.81 -6.61
CA TYR A 544 14.50 -2.92 -5.15
C TYR A 544 14.86 -4.34 -4.69
N LEU A 545 14.23 -5.36 -5.27
CA LEU A 545 14.52 -6.77 -4.96
C LEU A 545 16.00 -7.10 -5.23
N PHE A 546 16.55 -6.71 -6.37
CA PHE A 546 17.95 -6.96 -6.72
C PHE A 546 18.92 -6.18 -5.83
N GLU A 547 18.70 -4.89 -5.60
CA GLU A 547 19.69 -4.03 -4.95
C GLU A 547 19.61 -4.08 -3.42
N ARG A 548 18.41 -4.22 -2.85
CA ARG A 548 18.18 -4.08 -1.40
C ARG A 548 17.90 -5.40 -0.70
N VAL A 549 17.32 -6.37 -1.41
CA VAL A 549 16.85 -7.63 -0.78
C VAL A 549 17.73 -8.83 -1.15
N TRP A 550 18.14 -8.97 -2.41
CA TRP A 550 18.90 -10.12 -2.91
C TRP A 550 20.38 -9.84 -3.14
N GLY A 551 20.79 -8.60 -3.33
CA GLY A 551 22.19 -8.27 -3.68
C GLY A 551 22.60 -8.82 -5.06
N VAL A 552 21.69 -8.83 -6.03
CA VAL A 552 21.90 -9.35 -7.39
C VAL A 552 22.44 -8.23 -8.29
N PRO A 553 23.63 -8.40 -8.89
CA PRO A 553 24.11 -7.47 -9.90
C PRO A 553 23.31 -7.65 -11.20
N TYR A 554 22.95 -6.53 -11.83
CA TYR A 554 22.24 -6.51 -13.11
C TYR A 554 22.71 -5.34 -13.97
N VAL A 555 22.42 -5.43 -15.27
CA VAL A 555 22.67 -4.37 -16.26
C VAL A 555 21.31 -3.84 -16.71
N LYS A 556 21.11 -2.51 -16.64
CA LYS A 556 19.95 -1.89 -17.30
C LYS A 556 20.14 -2.01 -18.81
N VAL A 557 19.15 -2.59 -19.49
CA VAL A 557 19.17 -2.84 -20.93
C VAL A 557 18.29 -1.81 -21.62
N THR A 558 18.81 -1.18 -22.66
CA THR A 558 18.06 -0.27 -23.54
C THR A 558 17.57 -0.99 -24.80
N ASP A 559 16.69 -0.35 -25.57
CA ASP A 559 16.28 -0.87 -26.88
C ASP A 559 17.44 -0.89 -27.89
N ASP A 560 18.42 0.02 -27.77
CA ASP A 560 19.67 0.00 -28.54
C ASP A 560 20.51 -1.26 -28.22
N ASP A 561 20.63 -1.63 -26.94
CA ASP A 561 21.35 -2.84 -26.53
C ASP A 561 20.69 -4.11 -27.08
N ILE A 562 19.36 -4.14 -27.12
CA ILE A 562 18.60 -5.25 -27.74
C ILE A 562 18.87 -5.28 -29.25
N ARG A 563 18.81 -4.14 -29.95
CA ARG A 563 19.14 -4.03 -31.38
C ARG A 563 20.57 -4.44 -31.68
N ALA A 564 21.51 -4.22 -30.75
CA ALA A 564 22.90 -4.65 -30.85
C ALA A 564 23.11 -6.15 -30.55
N GLY A 565 22.05 -6.88 -30.19
CA GLY A 565 22.08 -8.33 -29.98
C GLY A 565 22.46 -8.76 -28.56
N LEU A 566 22.28 -7.89 -27.56
CA LEU A 566 22.45 -8.22 -26.13
C LEU A 566 23.82 -8.82 -25.82
N GLN A 567 24.88 -8.21 -26.38
CA GLN A 567 26.25 -8.64 -26.09
C GLN A 567 26.46 -8.61 -24.58
N ASN A 568 27.05 -9.69 -24.06
CA ASN A 568 27.36 -9.82 -22.65
C ASN A 568 26.17 -9.95 -21.68
N ILE A 569 24.98 -10.30 -22.18
CA ILE A 569 23.81 -10.64 -21.36
C ILE A 569 23.46 -12.11 -21.59
N ASP A 570 23.31 -12.86 -20.50
CA ASP A 570 22.98 -14.29 -20.54
C ASP A 570 21.48 -14.51 -20.24
N VAL A 571 20.89 -13.66 -19.40
CA VAL A 571 19.46 -13.65 -19.04
C VAL A 571 18.90 -12.25 -19.22
N LEU A 572 17.77 -12.12 -19.94
CA LEU A 572 17.02 -10.87 -20.07
C LEU A 572 15.71 -11.00 -19.30
N LEU A 573 15.52 -10.13 -18.30
CA LEU A 573 14.29 -10.00 -17.55
C LEU A 573 13.49 -8.81 -18.07
N VAL A 574 12.20 -9.03 -18.35
CA VAL A 574 11.27 -8.03 -18.87
C VAL A 574 10.02 -7.97 -17.97
N PRO A 575 9.93 -6.96 -17.08
CA PRO A 575 8.78 -6.77 -16.20
C PRO A 575 7.47 -6.41 -16.92
N ASP A 576 6.43 -6.15 -16.14
CA ASP A 576 5.16 -5.64 -16.66
C ASP A 576 5.29 -4.19 -17.17
N GLY A 577 4.30 -3.72 -17.93
CA GLY A 577 4.34 -2.42 -18.59
C GLY A 577 3.25 -2.30 -19.66
N TYR A 578 3.57 -1.65 -20.79
CA TYR A 578 2.68 -1.62 -21.96
C TYR A 578 3.39 -2.10 -23.22
N VAL A 579 2.97 -3.25 -23.72
CA VAL A 579 3.66 -3.95 -24.81
C VAL A 579 3.85 -3.08 -26.06
N ASN A 580 2.89 -2.20 -26.38
CA ASN A 580 2.95 -1.42 -27.61
C ASN A 580 4.08 -0.39 -27.57
N TYR A 581 4.38 0.19 -26.41
CA TYR A 581 5.55 1.05 -26.25
C TYR A 581 6.85 0.25 -26.36
N GLY A 582 6.90 -0.95 -25.76
CA GLY A 582 8.04 -1.87 -25.95
C GLY A 582 8.27 -2.24 -27.41
N LEU A 583 7.22 -2.66 -28.13
CA LEU A 583 7.29 -3.02 -29.56
C LEU A 583 7.66 -1.83 -30.45
N GLN A 584 7.20 -0.62 -30.11
CA GLN A 584 7.57 0.61 -30.80
C GLN A 584 9.05 0.91 -30.60
N ALA A 585 9.55 0.83 -29.37
CA ALA A 585 10.97 1.08 -29.05
C ALA A 585 11.90 0.07 -29.76
N LEU A 586 11.55 -1.22 -29.75
CA LEU A 586 12.36 -2.24 -30.42
C LEU A 586 12.36 -2.11 -31.95
N GLY A 587 11.24 -1.70 -32.54
CA GLY A 587 11.05 -1.70 -34.00
C GLY A 587 11.22 -3.10 -34.61
N SER A 588 11.33 -3.19 -35.94
CA SER A 588 11.51 -4.48 -36.61
C SER A 588 12.90 -5.09 -36.39
N GLU A 589 13.91 -4.25 -36.20
CA GLU A 589 15.30 -4.69 -36.01
C GLU A 589 15.49 -5.29 -34.61
N GLY A 590 14.99 -4.63 -33.56
CA GLY A 590 15.08 -5.12 -32.18
C GLY A 590 14.32 -6.42 -31.99
N LYS A 591 13.13 -6.57 -32.61
CA LYS A 591 12.39 -7.84 -32.61
C LYS A 591 13.21 -9.00 -33.19
N LYS A 592 13.84 -8.78 -34.36
CA LYS A 592 14.70 -9.79 -35.00
C LYS A 592 15.94 -10.09 -34.18
N ALA A 593 16.57 -9.07 -33.61
CA ALA A 593 17.76 -9.23 -32.78
C ALA A 593 17.46 -10.02 -31.50
N LEU A 594 16.34 -9.71 -30.83
CA LEU A 594 15.87 -10.46 -29.66
C LEU A 594 15.58 -11.92 -30.01
N ALA A 595 14.88 -12.18 -31.11
CA ALA A 595 14.62 -13.55 -31.57
C ALA A 595 15.91 -14.32 -31.87
N ALA A 596 16.85 -13.70 -32.59
CA ALA A 596 18.15 -14.30 -32.88
C ALA A 596 18.98 -14.57 -31.61
N TRP A 597 18.93 -13.68 -30.63
CA TRP A 597 19.63 -13.85 -29.35
C TRP A 597 19.07 -15.04 -28.55
N VAL A 598 17.74 -15.15 -28.44
CA VAL A 598 17.10 -16.31 -27.79
C VAL A 598 17.43 -17.59 -28.56
N GLU A 599 17.23 -17.64 -29.88
CA GLU A 599 17.58 -18.82 -30.69
C GLU A 599 19.05 -19.23 -30.55
N GLY A 600 19.93 -18.25 -30.35
CA GLY A 600 21.37 -18.41 -30.15
C GLY A 600 21.78 -18.94 -28.76
N GLY A 601 20.89 -18.97 -27.77
CA GLY A 601 21.19 -19.46 -26.42
C GLY A 601 20.75 -18.54 -25.28
N GLY A 602 20.26 -17.34 -25.58
CA GLY A 602 19.77 -16.39 -24.58
C GLY A 602 18.58 -16.91 -23.78
N ARG A 603 18.49 -16.52 -22.50
CA ARG A 603 17.34 -16.83 -21.65
C ARG A 603 16.46 -15.60 -21.47
N TYR A 604 15.23 -15.68 -21.95
CA TYR A 604 14.22 -14.65 -21.73
C TYR A 604 13.33 -15.00 -20.54
N ILE A 605 13.07 -14.02 -19.68
CA ILE A 605 12.08 -14.12 -18.61
C ILE A 605 11.15 -12.90 -18.74
N GLY A 606 9.85 -13.13 -18.92
CA GLY A 606 8.87 -12.06 -19.01
C GLY A 606 7.63 -12.36 -18.19
N TYR A 607 6.98 -11.32 -17.69
CA TYR A 607 5.71 -11.46 -17.00
C TYR A 607 4.72 -10.39 -17.45
N LEU A 608 3.44 -10.75 -17.56
CA LEU A 608 2.37 -9.87 -18.01
C LEU A 608 2.68 -9.22 -19.37
N ALA A 609 2.84 -7.88 -19.49
CA ALA A 609 3.21 -7.28 -20.77
C ALA A 609 4.57 -7.77 -21.30
N GLY A 610 5.50 -8.21 -20.43
CA GLY A 610 6.72 -8.90 -20.84
C GLY A 610 6.45 -10.28 -21.47
N THR A 611 5.38 -10.97 -21.06
CA THR A 611 4.91 -12.18 -21.75
C THR A 611 4.31 -11.85 -23.11
N GLU A 612 3.50 -10.79 -23.21
CA GLU A 612 2.92 -10.33 -24.47
C GLU A 612 4.01 -9.88 -25.47
N LEU A 613 5.09 -9.26 -24.98
CA LEU A 613 6.26 -8.90 -25.79
C LEU A 613 6.95 -10.15 -26.37
N ALA A 614 7.07 -11.22 -25.58
CA ALA A 614 7.65 -12.49 -26.03
C ALA A 614 6.83 -13.14 -27.16
N VAL A 615 5.50 -13.09 -27.06
CA VAL A 615 4.60 -13.56 -28.11
C VAL A 615 4.71 -12.68 -29.36
N SER A 616 4.62 -11.36 -29.18
CA SER A 616 4.60 -10.37 -30.27
C SER A 616 5.94 -10.20 -31.01
N THR A 617 7.02 -10.75 -30.46
CA THR A 617 8.35 -10.82 -31.08
C THR A 617 8.63 -12.19 -31.73
N GLY A 618 7.74 -13.17 -31.54
CA GLY A 618 7.84 -14.52 -32.10
C GLY A 618 8.78 -15.45 -31.33
N ILE A 619 9.22 -15.06 -30.12
CA ILE A 619 10.09 -15.90 -29.29
C ILE A 619 9.29 -16.88 -28.43
N SER A 620 7.99 -16.66 -28.20
CA SER A 620 7.11 -17.62 -27.52
C SER A 620 5.90 -18.03 -28.36
N THR A 621 5.41 -19.24 -28.11
CA THR A 621 4.20 -19.80 -28.74
C THR A 621 2.99 -19.84 -27.81
N VAL A 622 3.08 -19.24 -26.62
CA VAL A 622 1.93 -19.19 -25.69
C VAL A 622 0.75 -18.44 -26.29
N ILE A 623 -0.47 -18.92 -26.04
CA ILE A 623 -1.69 -18.25 -26.49
C ILE A 623 -2.26 -17.45 -25.33
N LEU A 624 -2.36 -16.14 -25.51
CA LEU A 624 -2.96 -15.21 -24.57
C LEU A 624 -4.43 -14.96 -24.90
N LYS A 625 -5.26 -14.80 -23.87
CA LYS A 625 -6.68 -14.48 -24.03
C LYS A 625 -7.19 -13.61 -22.89
N SER A 626 -7.93 -12.56 -23.25
CA SER A 626 -8.59 -11.67 -22.30
C SER A 626 -9.43 -12.44 -21.28
N SER A 627 -9.38 -11.95 -20.04
CA SER A 627 -10.17 -12.46 -18.92
C SER A 627 -11.49 -11.69 -18.74
N HIS A 628 -12.52 -12.38 -18.25
CA HIS A 628 -13.77 -11.82 -17.76
C HIS A 628 -13.86 -11.81 -16.23
N THR A 629 -12.72 -12.04 -15.56
CA THR A 629 -12.60 -11.98 -14.11
C THR A 629 -12.88 -10.58 -13.57
N SER A 630 -13.31 -10.55 -12.32
CA SER A 630 -13.27 -9.38 -11.45
C SER A 630 -12.65 -9.82 -10.13
N ALA A 631 -11.33 -9.70 -10.08
CA ALA A 631 -10.47 -10.14 -9.01
C ALA A 631 -9.29 -9.16 -8.89
N PRO A 632 -9.52 -7.95 -8.34
CA PRO A 632 -8.48 -6.96 -8.16
C PRO A 632 -7.64 -7.29 -6.92
N GLY A 633 -6.34 -7.51 -7.13
CA GLY A 633 -5.40 -7.88 -6.06
C GLY A 633 -5.90 -9.07 -5.22
N THR A 634 -6.32 -10.14 -5.89
CA THR A 634 -6.85 -11.36 -5.28
C THR A 634 -5.72 -12.38 -5.18
N LEU A 635 -5.60 -13.04 -4.04
CA LEU A 635 -4.65 -14.12 -3.88
C LEU A 635 -5.23 -15.42 -4.42
N ILE A 636 -4.55 -16.06 -5.36
CA ILE A 636 -5.00 -17.32 -5.98
C ILE A 636 -3.90 -18.37 -5.87
N ARG A 637 -4.26 -19.58 -5.44
CA ARG A 637 -3.32 -20.71 -5.37
C ARG A 637 -3.06 -21.27 -6.77
N ILE A 638 -1.79 -21.50 -7.10
CA ILE A 638 -1.33 -22.22 -8.29
C ILE A 638 -0.63 -23.52 -7.88
N ILE A 639 -0.69 -24.52 -8.76
CA ILE A 639 0.05 -25.78 -8.63
C ILE A 639 1.27 -25.73 -9.54
N LEU A 640 2.43 -26.15 -9.04
CA LEU A 640 3.67 -26.26 -9.79
C LEU A 640 3.95 -27.72 -10.17
N ASP A 641 4.60 -27.92 -11.31
CA ASP A 641 5.15 -29.20 -11.69
C ASP A 641 6.41 -29.51 -10.86
N PRO A 642 6.42 -30.54 -10.00
CA PRO A 642 7.56 -30.86 -9.15
C PRO A 642 8.81 -31.32 -9.93
N THR A 643 8.65 -31.71 -11.20
CA THR A 643 9.78 -32.05 -12.08
C THR A 643 10.45 -30.82 -12.70
N SER A 644 9.79 -29.66 -12.63
CA SER A 644 10.35 -28.40 -13.10
C SER A 644 11.40 -27.90 -12.12
N PRO A 645 12.57 -27.43 -12.60
CA PRO A 645 13.53 -26.78 -11.72
C PRO A 645 13.00 -25.46 -11.14
N LEU A 646 11.91 -24.90 -11.69
CA LEU A 646 11.26 -23.71 -11.14
C LEU A 646 10.53 -23.98 -9.81
N ALA A 647 10.12 -25.23 -9.56
CA ALA A 647 9.47 -25.63 -8.32
C ALA A 647 10.46 -25.89 -7.17
N ALA A 648 11.77 -25.84 -7.43
CA ALA A 648 12.80 -26.21 -6.46
C ALA A 648 12.78 -25.30 -5.22
N GLY A 649 12.44 -25.88 -4.07
CA GLY A 649 12.36 -25.17 -2.79
C GLY A 649 11.19 -24.18 -2.69
N VAL A 650 10.17 -24.34 -3.55
CA VAL A 650 8.89 -23.62 -3.42
C VAL A 650 8.00 -24.33 -2.39
N ASP A 651 8.01 -25.66 -2.37
CA ASP A 651 7.24 -26.44 -1.40
C ASP A 651 7.98 -26.68 -0.07
N PRO A 652 7.25 -27.00 1.02
CA PRO A 652 7.85 -27.57 2.21
C PRO A 652 8.49 -28.94 1.95
N THR A 653 9.49 -29.27 2.75
CA THR A 653 10.29 -30.51 2.58
C THR A 653 9.45 -31.76 2.86
N PRO A 654 9.86 -32.96 2.39
CA PRO A 654 9.20 -34.25 2.69
C PRO A 654 9.06 -34.60 4.18
N GLU A 655 9.65 -33.79 5.05
CA GLU A 655 9.68 -33.93 6.52
C GLU A 655 8.57 -33.12 7.20
N SER A 656 7.82 -32.31 6.45
CA SER A 656 6.63 -31.63 6.98
C SER A 656 5.57 -32.69 7.32
N PRO A 657 4.94 -32.66 8.52
CA PRO A 657 3.92 -33.64 8.93
C PRO A 657 2.67 -33.67 8.04
N SER A 658 2.62 -32.80 7.04
CA SER A 658 1.43 -32.44 6.32
C SER A 658 1.28 -33.18 5.00
N THR A 659 0.13 -33.83 4.85
CA THR A 659 -0.53 -34.09 3.58
C THR A 659 -0.94 -32.81 2.81
N LEU A 660 -0.44 -31.62 3.17
CA LEU A 660 -1.09 -30.34 2.85
C LEU A 660 -0.71 -29.75 1.49
N GLU A 661 0.46 -30.04 0.92
CA GLU A 661 0.84 -29.47 -0.39
C GLU A 661 1.66 -30.50 -1.17
N ASN A 662 0.97 -31.41 -1.88
CA ASN A 662 1.59 -32.22 -2.92
C ASN A 662 0.55 -32.43 -4.02
N PRO A 663 0.73 -31.88 -5.23
CA PRO A 663 1.93 -31.22 -5.78
C PRO A 663 2.26 -29.84 -5.16
N PRO A 664 3.46 -29.28 -5.41
CA PRO A 664 3.86 -28.01 -4.84
C PRO A 664 2.94 -26.85 -5.18
N THR A 665 2.71 -25.96 -4.22
CA THR A 665 1.81 -24.81 -4.43
C THR A 665 2.48 -23.47 -4.17
N ALA A 666 1.91 -22.42 -4.77
CA ALA A 666 2.25 -21.04 -4.47
C ALA A 666 1.00 -20.16 -4.53
N TRP A 667 0.97 -19.08 -3.75
CA TRP A 667 -0.05 -18.04 -3.87
C TRP A 667 0.46 -16.89 -4.73
N ILE A 668 -0.29 -16.53 -5.76
CA ILE A 668 0.01 -15.38 -6.62
C ILE A 668 -0.88 -14.21 -6.27
N MET A 669 -0.42 -12.98 -6.50
CA MET A 669 -1.29 -11.83 -6.59
C MET A 669 -1.82 -11.71 -8.02
N TYR A 670 -3.13 -11.88 -8.19
CA TYR A 670 -3.81 -11.78 -9.48
C TYR A 670 -4.62 -10.48 -9.55
N SER A 671 -4.54 -9.75 -10.65
CA SER A 671 -5.26 -8.48 -10.82
C SER A 671 -5.91 -8.37 -12.19
N ASN A 672 -6.96 -9.19 -12.39
CA ASN A 672 -7.72 -9.28 -13.66
C ASN A 672 -6.86 -9.62 -14.89
N ASP A 673 -5.72 -10.27 -14.70
CA ASP A 673 -4.73 -10.51 -15.75
C ASP A 673 -5.23 -11.48 -16.83
N ASP A 674 -4.60 -11.41 -18.00
CA ASP A 674 -4.92 -12.28 -19.14
C ASP A 674 -4.61 -13.75 -18.86
N ARG A 675 -5.38 -14.63 -19.50
CA ARG A 675 -5.17 -16.07 -19.43
C ARG A 675 -4.12 -16.53 -20.41
N MET A 676 -3.38 -17.55 -20.03
CA MET A 676 -2.31 -18.12 -20.83
C MET A 676 -2.50 -19.62 -21.03
N THR A 677 -2.25 -20.11 -22.24
CA THR A 677 -2.10 -21.55 -22.52
C THR A 677 -0.71 -21.83 -23.09
N PRO A 678 -0.15 -23.04 -22.89
CA PRO A 678 1.29 -23.25 -23.03
C PRO A 678 1.83 -23.28 -24.48
N GLY A 679 0.99 -23.34 -25.51
CA GLY A 679 1.47 -23.45 -26.89
C GLY A 679 2.29 -24.72 -27.10
N LEU A 680 3.53 -24.57 -27.58
CA LEU A 680 4.52 -25.67 -27.65
C LEU A 680 5.41 -25.78 -26.39
N GLY A 681 5.30 -24.82 -25.46
CA GLY A 681 6.01 -24.86 -24.19
C GLY A 681 5.37 -25.85 -23.20
N LYS A 682 6.01 -26.00 -22.04
CA LYS A 682 5.49 -26.79 -20.92
C LYS A 682 4.86 -25.85 -19.89
N ALA A 683 3.60 -26.07 -19.53
CA ALA A 683 3.02 -25.43 -18.36
C ALA A 683 3.72 -26.02 -17.11
N VAL A 684 4.55 -25.20 -16.46
CA VAL A 684 5.30 -25.58 -15.26
C VAL A 684 4.63 -25.09 -13.98
N ALA A 685 3.63 -24.22 -14.11
CA ALA A 685 2.61 -24.01 -13.10
C ALA A 685 1.25 -23.74 -13.76
N THR A 686 0.18 -24.19 -13.11
CA THR A 686 -1.20 -24.08 -13.59
C THR A 686 -2.12 -23.61 -12.48
N PHE A 687 -3.17 -22.90 -12.87
CA PHE A 687 -4.33 -22.74 -12.00
C PHE A 687 -5.02 -24.10 -11.88
N PRO A 688 -5.36 -24.56 -10.66
CA PRO A 688 -6.03 -25.84 -10.46
C PRO A 688 -7.36 -25.91 -11.22
N ALA A 689 -7.89 -27.11 -11.43
CA ALA A 689 -9.26 -27.23 -11.92
C ALA A 689 -10.23 -26.67 -10.86
N GLU A 690 -11.34 -26.04 -11.25
CA GLU A 690 -12.36 -25.53 -10.31
C GLU A 690 -12.86 -26.61 -9.34
N SER A 691 -12.93 -27.87 -9.77
CA SER A 691 -13.32 -29.01 -8.93
C SER A 691 -12.20 -29.54 -8.03
N ASP A 692 -10.97 -29.05 -8.19
CA ASP A 692 -9.81 -29.47 -7.40
C ASP A 692 -9.82 -28.74 -6.05
N PRO A 693 -9.67 -29.43 -4.91
CA PRO A 693 -9.58 -28.79 -3.59
C PRO A 693 -8.49 -27.71 -3.50
N ALA A 694 -7.44 -27.78 -4.33
CA ALA A 694 -6.40 -26.77 -4.37
C ALA A 694 -6.85 -25.45 -5.02
N PHE A 695 -8.01 -25.39 -5.68
CA PHE A 695 -8.55 -24.13 -6.22
C PHE A 695 -9.07 -23.25 -5.08
N HIS A 696 -8.20 -22.39 -4.56
CA HIS A 696 -8.52 -21.49 -3.45
C HIS A 696 -8.21 -20.03 -3.79
N THR A 697 -9.06 -19.14 -3.29
CA THR A 697 -8.93 -17.69 -3.47
C THR A 697 -9.10 -16.94 -2.17
N SER A 698 -8.38 -15.84 -2.01
CA SER A 698 -8.57 -14.87 -0.94
C SER A 698 -8.77 -13.48 -1.52
N GLY A 699 -9.76 -12.76 -0.99
CA GLY A 699 -10.25 -11.50 -1.52
C GLY A 699 -11.45 -11.65 -2.46
N LEU A 700 -11.71 -10.62 -3.26
CA LEU A 700 -12.81 -10.57 -4.22
C LEU A 700 -12.51 -11.51 -5.39
N ALA A 701 -13.34 -12.52 -5.63
CA ALA A 701 -13.10 -13.53 -6.65
C ALA A 701 -14.34 -13.78 -7.50
N ILE A 702 -14.57 -12.95 -8.51
CA ILE A 702 -15.69 -13.09 -9.44
C ILE A 702 -15.22 -13.66 -10.77
N SER A 703 -15.83 -14.77 -11.18
CA SER A 703 -15.53 -15.52 -12.40
C SER A 703 -14.09 -16.00 -12.54
N VAL A 704 -13.42 -16.24 -11.42
CA VAL A 704 -12.07 -16.83 -11.39
C VAL A 704 -12.04 -18.27 -11.89
N ASP A 705 -13.20 -18.96 -11.96
CA ASP A 705 -13.35 -20.31 -12.52
C ASP A 705 -12.83 -20.41 -13.97
N GLU A 706 -12.84 -19.31 -14.73
CA GLU A 706 -12.32 -19.32 -16.10
C GLU A 706 -10.81 -19.51 -16.21
N LEU A 707 -10.09 -19.41 -15.08
CA LEU A 707 -8.67 -19.71 -14.94
C LEU A 707 -8.43 -21.23 -14.83
N SER A 708 -9.45 -22.03 -14.55
CA SER A 708 -9.39 -23.48 -14.40
C SER A 708 -8.56 -24.15 -15.50
N ASN A 709 -7.50 -24.88 -15.10
CA ASN A 709 -6.56 -25.59 -15.98
C ASN A 709 -5.75 -24.70 -16.95
N THR A 710 -5.75 -23.39 -16.79
CA THR A 710 -4.89 -22.49 -17.58
C THR A 710 -3.48 -22.46 -17.01
N ALA A 711 -2.50 -22.07 -17.85
CA ALA A 711 -1.12 -21.98 -17.43
C ALA A 711 -0.87 -20.67 -16.67
N ALA A 712 -0.25 -20.77 -15.50
CA ALA A 712 0.25 -19.62 -14.75
C ALA A 712 1.71 -19.31 -15.15
N ILE A 713 2.51 -20.35 -15.42
CA ILE A 713 3.90 -20.24 -15.85
C ILE A 713 4.17 -21.24 -16.98
N VAL A 714 4.80 -20.78 -18.05
CA VAL A 714 5.23 -21.62 -19.18
C VAL A 714 6.74 -21.55 -19.34
N ASP A 715 7.37 -22.71 -19.51
CA ASP A 715 8.78 -22.89 -19.82
C ASP A 715 8.93 -23.48 -21.22
N GLU A 716 9.49 -22.71 -22.14
CA GLU A 716 9.59 -23.04 -23.56
C GLU A 716 11.04 -23.06 -24.03
N GLN A 717 11.45 -24.15 -24.68
CA GLN A 717 12.74 -24.22 -25.34
C GLN A 717 12.65 -23.61 -26.76
N VAL A 718 13.58 -22.71 -27.08
CA VAL A 718 13.56 -21.92 -28.32
C VAL A 718 14.95 -21.91 -28.94
N GLY A 719 15.14 -22.69 -30.01
CA GLY A 719 16.48 -22.93 -30.54
C GLY A 719 17.40 -23.50 -29.47
N ASN A 720 18.50 -22.81 -29.19
CA ASN A 720 19.42 -23.15 -28.10
C ASN A 720 19.11 -22.41 -26.79
N GLY A 721 18.18 -21.45 -26.81
CA GLY A 721 17.78 -20.66 -25.64
C GLY A 721 16.52 -21.18 -24.98
N ARG A 722 16.00 -20.34 -24.07
CA ARG A 722 14.87 -20.67 -23.19
C ARG A 722 14.03 -19.43 -22.95
N VAL A 723 12.72 -19.58 -22.97
CA VAL A 723 11.75 -18.53 -22.70
C VAL A 723 10.86 -18.97 -21.54
N ILE A 724 10.89 -18.22 -20.45
CA ILE A 724 10.06 -18.45 -19.26
C ILE A 724 9.10 -17.27 -19.16
N VAL A 725 7.80 -17.55 -19.15
CA VAL A 725 6.77 -16.51 -19.11
C VAL A 725 5.74 -16.76 -18.01
N PHE A 726 5.31 -15.68 -17.38
CA PHE A 726 4.31 -15.70 -16.29
C PHE A 726 3.06 -14.93 -16.71
N SER A 727 1.89 -15.42 -16.31
CA SER A 727 0.60 -14.72 -16.46
C SER A 727 0.31 -13.74 -15.31
N PHE A 728 1.28 -13.52 -14.41
CA PHE A 728 1.16 -12.69 -13.21
C PHE A 728 2.54 -12.07 -12.90
N ASP A 729 2.59 -11.01 -12.09
CA ASP A 729 3.86 -10.44 -11.60
C ASP A 729 4.38 -11.27 -10.42
N PRO A 730 5.50 -12.01 -10.54
CA PRO A 730 6.05 -12.82 -9.46
C PRO A 730 6.71 -11.98 -8.34
N ASN A 731 6.75 -10.65 -8.49
CA ASN A 731 7.27 -9.70 -7.52
C ASN A 731 6.30 -8.51 -7.35
N PHE A 732 4.98 -8.76 -7.43
CA PHE A 732 3.95 -7.72 -7.32
C PHE A 732 4.21 -6.83 -6.09
N ARG A 733 4.49 -5.54 -6.33
CA ARG A 733 4.84 -4.51 -5.33
C ARG A 733 5.90 -4.95 -4.29
N ALA A 734 6.73 -5.95 -4.61
CA ALA A 734 7.64 -6.65 -3.70
C ALA A 734 6.96 -7.34 -2.47
N TRP A 735 5.64 -7.57 -2.52
CA TRP A 735 4.90 -8.25 -1.45
C TRP A 735 4.98 -9.77 -1.53
N THR A 736 5.02 -10.33 -2.75
CA THR A 736 4.84 -11.75 -3.02
C THR A 736 6.14 -12.56 -2.82
N GLU A 737 6.72 -12.53 -1.63
CA GLU A 737 7.95 -13.27 -1.28
C GLU A 737 7.85 -14.78 -1.58
N GLY A 738 6.64 -15.34 -1.52
CA GLY A 738 6.33 -16.72 -1.86
C GLY A 738 6.69 -17.09 -3.30
N THR A 739 6.37 -16.22 -4.26
CA THR A 739 6.61 -16.41 -5.71
C THR A 739 7.96 -15.85 -6.16
N GLN A 740 8.57 -14.95 -5.39
CA GLN A 740 9.95 -14.49 -5.61
C GLN A 740 10.95 -15.67 -5.68
N ARG A 741 10.71 -16.77 -4.94
CA ARG A 741 11.53 -17.99 -5.07
C ARG A 741 11.45 -18.62 -6.46
N ILE A 742 10.29 -18.59 -7.10
CA ILE A 742 10.10 -19.09 -8.46
C ILE A 742 10.87 -18.21 -9.45
N LEU A 743 10.82 -16.88 -9.27
CA LEU A 743 11.60 -15.94 -10.07
C LEU A 743 13.11 -16.15 -9.90
N TRP A 744 13.58 -16.37 -8.67
CA TRP A 744 14.97 -16.74 -8.40
C TRP A 744 15.37 -18.00 -9.18
N ASN A 745 14.54 -19.03 -9.17
CA ASN A 745 14.79 -20.25 -9.93
C ASN A 745 14.79 -19.97 -11.44
N ALA A 746 13.93 -19.10 -11.96
CA ALA A 746 13.95 -18.73 -13.37
C ALA A 746 15.27 -18.06 -13.80
N LEU A 747 15.84 -17.21 -12.94
CA LEU A 747 17.13 -16.55 -13.17
C LEU A 747 18.30 -17.55 -13.15
N TYR A 748 18.32 -18.49 -12.20
CA TYR A 748 19.54 -19.26 -11.89
C TYR A 748 19.48 -20.75 -12.18
N ALA A 749 18.30 -21.35 -12.29
CA ALA A 749 18.21 -22.78 -12.48
C ALA A 749 18.89 -23.21 -13.79
N PRO A 750 19.50 -24.41 -13.82
CA PRO A 750 20.06 -24.95 -15.05
C PRO A 750 18.97 -25.07 -16.11
N ASN A 751 19.37 -24.99 -17.38
CA ASN A 751 18.47 -25.37 -18.47
C ASN A 751 18.11 -26.86 -18.27
N PRO A 752 16.86 -27.28 -18.55
CA PRO A 752 16.50 -28.69 -18.54
C PRO A 752 17.51 -29.49 -19.37
N SER A 753 18.00 -30.62 -18.86
CA SER A 753 18.96 -31.44 -19.59
C SER A 753 18.42 -31.74 -20.98
N SER A 754 19.19 -31.42 -22.02
CA SER A 754 18.85 -31.50 -23.45
C SER A 754 18.57 -32.92 -23.99
N LEU A 755 18.17 -33.87 -23.14
CA LEU A 755 18.08 -35.30 -23.43
C LEU A 755 16.66 -35.81 -23.74
N SER A 756 15.70 -34.95 -24.14
CA SER A 756 14.39 -35.45 -24.61
C SER A 756 13.90 -34.96 -25.97
N VAL A 757 14.68 -34.20 -26.76
CA VAL A 757 14.26 -33.85 -28.13
C VAL A 757 15.35 -34.12 -29.16
N ALA A 758 15.55 -35.40 -29.45
CA ALA A 758 16.10 -35.92 -30.70
C ALA A 758 15.27 -37.18 -31.02
N THR A 759 14.59 -37.36 -32.15
CA THR A 759 14.67 -36.77 -33.47
C THR A 759 13.38 -37.12 -34.22
N ALA A 760 12.58 -36.14 -34.61
CA ALA A 760 11.57 -36.26 -35.66
C ALA A 760 11.63 -34.98 -36.50
N SER A 761 12.10 -35.12 -37.75
CA SER A 761 12.32 -34.08 -38.78
C SER A 761 12.43 -32.63 -38.28
N LYS A 762 13.66 -32.11 -38.18
CA LYS A 762 13.96 -30.69 -37.85
C LYS A 762 13.19 -29.68 -38.71
N VAL A 763 12.76 -30.06 -39.92
CA VAL A 763 11.97 -29.22 -40.83
C VAL A 763 10.49 -29.20 -40.41
N ALA A 764 9.93 -30.38 -40.09
CA ALA A 764 8.55 -30.47 -39.60
C ALA A 764 8.38 -29.76 -38.23
N SER A 765 9.42 -29.77 -37.38
CA SER A 765 9.41 -29.01 -36.12
C SER A 765 9.53 -27.49 -36.33
N ALA A 766 10.22 -27.04 -37.38
CA ALA A 766 10.34 -25.61 -37.70
C ALA A 766 9.05 -25.03 -38.28
N GLU A 767 8.41 -25.75 -39.22
CA GLU A 767 7.10 -25.36 -39.76
C GLU A 767 6.00 -25.39 -38.69
N ALA A 768 6.02 -26.41 -37.82
CA ALA A 768 5.09 -26.50 -36.69
C ALA A 768 5.29 -25.35 -35.70
N ARG A 769 6.54 -24.97 -35.41
CA ARG A 769 6.85 -23.80 -34.58
C ARG A 769 6.41 -22.50 -35.24
N ALA A 770 6.73 -22.28 -36.51
CA ALA A 770 6.28 -21.08 -37.24
C ALA A 770 4.75 -20.95 -37.22
N SER A 771 4.04 -22.05 -37.48
CA SER A 771 2.57 -22.08 -37.40
C SER A 771 2.05 -21.81 -35.98
N ALA A 772 2.77 -22.24 -34.94
CA ALA A 772 2.40 -21.96 -33.55
C ALA A 772 2.65 -20.49 -33.17
N VAL A 773 3.76 -19.91 -33.62
CA VAL A 773 4.07 -18.48 -33.47
C VAL A 773 3.01 -17.64 -34.17
N ASP A 774 2.61 -17.98 -35.41
CA ASP A 774 1.58 -17.24 -36.14
C ASP A 774 0.22 -17.26 -35.39
N ARG A 775 -0.15 -18.41 -34.82
CA ARG A 775 -1.36 -18.52 -33.98
C ARG A 775 -1.27 -17.68 -32.71
N ALA A 776 -0.09 -17.68 -32.06
CA ALA A 776 0.15 -16.91 -30.85
C ALA A 776 0.10 -15.40 -31.12
N ASP A 777 0.76 -14.93 -32.17
CA ASP A 777 0.72 -13.54 -32.61
C ASP A 777 -0.70 -13.11 -33.03
N GLN A 778 -1.45 -13.98 -33.71
CA GLN A 778 -2.86 -13.72 -34.02
C GLN A 778 -3.69 -13.52 -32.75
N ALA A 779 -3.56 -14.42 -31.76
CA ALA A 779 -4.29 -14.31 -30.50
C ALA A 779 -3.89 -13.06 -29.69
N ALA A 780 -2.60 -12.71 -29.63
CA ALA A 780 -2.15 -11.48 -28.98
C ALA A 780 -2.73 -10.22 -29.65
N ARG A 781 -2.87 -10.20 -30.98
CA ARG A 781 -3.51 -9.08 -31.70
C ARG A 781 -5.01 -8.92 -31.42
N GLU A 782 -5.66 -9.98 -30.93
CA GLU A 782 -7.07 -9.95 -30.52
C GLU A 782 -7.27 -9.34 -29.12
N LEU A 783 -6.20 -9.26 -28.30
CA LEU A 783 -6.25 -8.60 -26.99
C LEU A 783 -6.63 -7.11 -27.11
N PRO A 784 -7.39 -6.56 -26.14
CA PRO A 784 -7.65 -5.13 -26.09
C PRO A 784 -6.37 -4.29 -26.00
N LYS A 785 -6.14 -3.40 -26.95
CA LYS A 785 -5.02 -2.44 -26.94
C LYS A 785 -5.27 -1.25 -26.03
N LEU A 786 -5.72 -1.54 -24.81
CA LEU A 786 -6.16 -0.57 -23.81
C LEU A 786 -5.12 -0.31 -22.72
N GLY A 787 -3.98 -1.01 -22.73
CA GLY A 787 -3.02 -0.97 -21.62
C GLY A 787 -3.54 -1.76 -20.43
N LYS A 788 -3.19 -1.35 -19.21
CA LYS A 788 -3.80 -1.90 -17.99
C LYS A 788 -5.19 -1.31 -17.80
N ALA A 789 -6.14 -1.85 -18.58
CA ALA A 789 -7.49 -1.31 -18.71
C ALA A 789 -8.19 -1.17 -17.36
N ILE A 790 -8.89 -0.06 -17.19
CA ILE A 790 -9.81 0.14 -16.06
C ILE A 790 -11.03 -0.74 -16.31
N ARG A 791 -11.44 -1.52 -15.31
CA ARG A 791 -12.52 -2.50 -15.44
C ARG A 791 -13.70 -2.13 -14.56
N ILE A 792 -14.83 -1.85 -15.21
CA ILE A 792 -16.12 -1.63 -14.56
C ILE A 792 -17.02 -2.80 -14.91
N VAL A 793 -17.54 -3.49 -13.89
CA VAL A 793 -18.42 -4.65 -14.04
C VAL A 793 -19.75 -4.30 -13.41
N VAL A 794 -20.84 -4.45 -14.16
CA VAL A 794 -22.19 -4.13 -13.70
C VAL A 794 -23.17 -5.23 -14.11
N ARG A 795 -24.34 -5.28 -13.47
CA ARG A 795 -25.43 -6.15 -13.91
C ARG A 795 -25.92 -5.72 -15.30
N PRO A 796 -26.48 -6.62 -16.12
CA PRO A 796 -26.92 -6.27 -17.48
C PRO A 796 -27.97 -5.15 -17.50
N MET A 797 -28.81 -5.04 -16.46
CA MET A 797 -29.79 -3.96 -16.32
C MET A 797 -29.18 -2.57 -16.11
N ASP A 798 -27.96 -2.52 -15.58
CA ASP A 798 -27.23 -1.29 -15.24
C ASP A 798 -26.30 -0.84 -16.38
N ALA A 799 -26.21 -1.62 -17.47
CA ALA A 799 -25.27 -1.39 -18.56
C ALA A 799 -25.53 -0.07 -19.30
N ASP A 800 -26.79 0.29 -19.56
CA ASP A 800 -27.13 1.52 -20.30
C ASP A 800 -26.79 2.78 -19.50
N VAL A 801 -27.06 2.76 -18.19
CA VAL A 801 -26.71 3.85 -17.27
C VAL A 801 -25.19 3.98 -17.19
N THR A 802 -24.48 2.88 -16.97
CA THR A 802 -23.02 2.84 -16.89
C THR A 802 -22.37 3.37 -18.16
N ARG A 803 -22.85 2.95 -19.33
CA ARG A 803 -22.39 3.44 -20.63
C ARG A 803 -22.56 4.95 -20.75
N ALA A 804 -23.71 5.47 -20.34
CA ALA A 804 -23.98 6.90 -20.39
C ALA A 804 -23.06 7.70 -19.45
N VAL A 805 -22.73 7.18 -18.27
CA VAL A 805 -21.78 7.83 -17.34
C VAL A 805 -20.38 7.84 -17.93
N ILE A 806 -19.87 6.68 -18.39
CA ILE A 806 -18.53 6.56 -19.00
C ILE A 806 -18.39 7.54 -20.18
N GLN A 807 -19.42 7.65 -21.03
CA GLN A 807 -19.42 8.55 -22.18
C GLN A 807 -19.36 10.04 -21.82
N ARG A 808 -19.87 10.46 -20.65
CA ARG A 808 -19.76 11.87 -20.18
C ARG A 808 -18.31 12.29 -19.94
N TYR A 809 -17.47 11.34 -19.56
CA TYR A 809 -16.04 11.55 -19.33
C TYR A 809 -15.19 11.43 -20.60
N GLY A 810 -15.81 11.14 -21.76
CA GLY A 810 -15.10 11.00 -23.03
C GLY A 810 -14.18 9.78 -23.10
N ALA A 811 -14.36 8.81 -22.21
CA ALA A 811 -13.52 7.62 -22.13
C ALA A 811 -13.72 6.69 -23.35
N GLU A 812 -12.63 6.22 -23.95
CA GLU A 812 -12.66 5.09 -24.88
C GLU A 812 -12.83 3.79 -24.08
N PHE A 813 -13.76 2.92 -24.49
CA PHE A 813 -13.95 1.63 -23.85
C PHE A 813 -14.35 0.53 -24.83
N LYS A 814 -14.08 -0.72 -24.44
CA LYS A 814 -14.68 -1.93 -25.01
C LYS A 814 -15.72 -2.47 -24.06
N GLU A 815 -16.83 -2.94 -24.62
CA GLU A 815 -17.90 -3.58 -23.87
C GLU A 815 -17.89 -5.07 -24.16
N LEU A 816 -17.83 -5.89 -23.10
CA LEU A 816 -17.91 -7.34 -23.16
C LEU A 816 -19.19 -7.79 -22.46
N GLN A 817 -20.01 -8.54 -23.19
CA GLN A 817 -21.29 -9.04 -22.69
C GLN A 817 -21.14 -10.48 -22.19
N HIS A 818 -21.61 -10.74 -20.98
CA HIS A 818 -21.66 -12.06 -20.35
C HIS A 818 -23.09 -12.31 -19.83
N PRO A 819 -23.58 -13.56 -19.74
CA PRO A 819 -24.97 -13.84 -19.37
C PRO A 819 -25.51 -13.14 -18.10
N ASP A 820 -24.67 -12.88 -17.12
CA ASP A 820 -25.02 -12.32 -15.81
C ASP A 820 -24.43 -10.91 -15.56
N ARG A 821 -23.64 -10.35 -16.49
CA ARG A 821 -22.95 -9.06 -16.31
C ARG A 821 -22.49 -8.44 -17.62
N THR A 822 -22.28 -7.13 -17.57
CA THR A 822 -21.61 -6.36 -18.62
C THR A 822 -20.30 -5.81 -18.08
N ILE A 823 -19.22 -6.00 -18.83
CA ILE A 823 -17.87 -5.55 -18.48
C ILE A 823 -17.47 -4.42 -19.42
N PHE A 824 -17.14 -3.27 -18.86
CA PHE A 824 -16.54 -2.15 -19.57
C PHE A 824 -15.04 -2.13 -19.28
N LEU A 825 -14.24 -2.26 -20.33
CA LEU A 825 -12.79 -2.10 -20.29
C LEU A 825 -12.45 -0.73 -20.87
N LEU A 826 -12.12 0.22 -20.00
CA LEU A 826 -11.75 1.57 -20.37
C LEU A 826 -10.25 1.63 -20.66
N GLU A 827 -9.88 2.47 -21.62
CA GLU A 827 -8.49 2.72 -21.96
C GLU A 827 -7.69 3.26 -20.75
N ASN A 828 -6.52 2.68 -20.51
CA ASN A 828 -5.51 3.22 -19.60
C ASN A 828 -4.10 2.81 -20.09
N ARG A 829 -3.69 3.33 -21.26
CA ARG A 829 -2.40 2.99 -21.91
C ARG A 829 -1.17 3.43 -21.11
N LYS A 830 -1.34 4.43 -20.23
CA LYS A 830 -0.30 4.91 -19.31
C LYS A 830 -0.26 4.12 -17.99
N GLY A 831 -1.23 3.24 -17.73
CA GLY A 831 -1.30 2.47 -16.49
C GLY A 831 -1.43 3.35 -15.25
N LEU A 832 -2.18 4.44 -15.35
CA LEU A 832 -2.42 5.38 -14.24
C LEU A 832 -3.27 4.68 -13.17
N SER A 833 -2.94 4.89 -11.90
CA SER A 833 -3.78 4.46 -10.79
C SER A 833 -5.06 5.28 -10.73
N TRP A 834 -5.96 4.94 -9.80
CA TRP A 834 -7.14 5.75 -9.48
C TRP A 834 -6.83 7.23 -9.30
N ASP A 835 -5.80 7.51 -8.52
CA ASP A 835 -5.41 8.85 -8.11
C ASP A 835 -4.75 9.65 -9.24
N ASP A 836 -3.92 8.99 -10.06
CA ASP A 836 -3.25 9.61 -11.21
C ASP A 836 -4.18 9.86 -12.40
N HIS A 837 -5.33 9.16 -12.46
CA HIS A 837 -6.17 9.16 -13.64
C HIS A 837 -7.09 10.41 -13.66
N PRO A 838 -7.12 11.19 -14.76
CA PRO A 838 -7.71 12.54 -14.79
C PRO A 838 -9.21 12.65 -14.48
N TYR A 839 -9.93 11.53 -14.47
CA TYR A 839 -11.36 11.51 -14.22
C TYR A 839 -11.85 10.32 -13.40
N LEU A 840 -10.96 9.40 -12.99
CA LEU A 840 -11.41 8.09 -12.51
C LEU A 840 -12.13 8.18 -11.16
N LEU A 841 -11.59 9.00 -10.25
CA LEU A 841 -12.23 9.28 -8.96
C LEU A 841 -13.63 9.89 -9.14
N ASN A 842 -13.76 10.89 -10.02
CA ASN A 842 -15.05 11.51 -10.36
C ASN A 842 -16.02 10.51 -11.01
N LEU A 843 -15.53 9.68 -11.94
CA LEU A 843 -16.31 8.64 -12.61
C LEU A 843 -16.87 7.62 -11.61
N ALA A 844 -16.07 7.16 -10.65
CA ALA A 844 -16.56 6.20 -9.66
C ALA A 844 -17.53 6.79 -8.67
N HIS A 845 -17.29 8.02 -8.22
CA HIS A 845 -18.26 8.77 -7.44
C HIS A 845 -19.61 8.84 -8.17
N ASP A 846 -19.62 9.37 -9.41
CA ASP A 846 -20.85 9.51 -10.21
C ASP A 846 -21.52 8.17 -10.53
N LEU A 847 -20.73 7.11 -10.74
CA LEU A 847 -21.27 5.80 -11.04
C LEU A 847 -21.95 5.19 -9.81
N ARG A 848 -21.34 5.30 -8.63
CA ARG A 848 -21.89 4.77 -7.36
C ARG A 848 -23.17 5.47 -6.93
N GLU A 849 -23.38 6.72 -7.33
CA GLU A 849 -24.65 7.43 -7.12
C GLU A 849 -25.81 6.85 -7.94
N LEU A 850 -25.53 6.15 -9.04
CA LEU A 850 -26.54 5.74 -10.03
C LEU A 850 -26.75 4.23 -10.11
N VAL A 851 -25.72 3.43 -9.87
CA VAL A 851 -25.75 1.97 -9.95
C VAL A 851 -24.94 1.37 -8.80
N THR A 852 -25.13 0.09 -8.53
CA THR A 852 -24.25 -0.69 -7.65
C THR A 852 -23.34 -1.54 -8.54
N PRO A 853 -22.09 -1.13 -8.79
CA PRO A 853 -21.18 -1.94 -9.59
C PRO A 853 -20.98 -3.30 -8.95
N ILE A 854 -20.96 -4.35 -9.78
CA ILE A 854 -20.47 -5.65 -9.35
C ILE A 854 -19.00 -5.51 -9.01
N SER A 855 -18.24 -4.68 -9.72
CA SER A 855 -16.86 -4.34 -9.37
C SER A 855 -16.42 -3.11 -10.14
N PHE A 856 -15.50 -2.35 -9.55
CA PHE A 856 -14.79 -1.27 -10.21
C PHE A 856 -13.33 -1.41 -9.79
N SER A 857 -12.45 -1.73 -10.73
CA SER A 857 -11.02 -1.87 -10.47
C SER A 857 -10.17 -1.10 -11.47
N ALA A 858 -9.06 -0.57 -10.99
CA ALA A 858 -8.00 0.05 -11.79
C ALA A 858 -6.64 -0.49 -11.33
N PRO A 859 -5.57 -0.26 -12.12
CA PRO A 859 -4.24 -0.84 -11.89
C PRO A 859 -3.47 -0.28 -10.70
#